data_AF-A0A8H8N1G2-F1
#
_entry.id   AF-A0A8H8N1G2-F1
#
_cell.length_a   1.000
_cell.length_b   1.000
_cell.length_c   1.000
_cell.angle_alpha   90.00
_cell.angle_beta   90.00
_cell.angle_gamma   90.00
#
_symmetry.space_group_name_H-M   'P 1'
#
loop_
_entity.id
_entity.type
_entity.pdbx_description
1 polymer ?
#
loop_
_entity_poly.entity_id
_entity_poly.type
_entity_poly.pdbx_seq_one_letter_code
_entity_poly.pdbx_strand_id
1 'polypeptide(L)'
;MSHRHGQDCGHEHHEHGDDHDHDHDHSSSGPPPNNLYARIDRQNVAALNAEEGADPCTPLKAWHERLDETKWLESDADDQLILRIPFTGSVKLRALLLKTGPGEQTPEKVSLFPNADELDFSDASDREPAQSFDIAQSRDVGEYTVKPAKFSNCRSITLFFPAAQGADTLRIYYVGLQLATDERARTYLSWSRFRRKRRQYGGTLPIAPDVVSEIRALVYGYMAPRESLCDALLPIPLSPHTSRSATRRFMSLFTLCVFLFSILWVGVQAAAVRHTGAQSLDLTGEQAVVGLDEVANVKKPDFSQYVDLAVLPKHTLRSKGGRLIFVGDIHGMHQSLKHLLKKVHFDAAHDTLVHAGDVITKGPKSREVLQELISLDALGVRGNQDQKVVEWRGWIQWVLGHKGGKAWLIQMEKKVEAVKKPKKSDYERFRKEAASKGWEIPPRWQFGSDTYRLARRLKPNEYQYLLDMPIVLHIPSLHTIVVHAGILPMDPRRKILSKRQPLSHPPKAKQNKTEDALRNTQERALLSDIPQNTDPWVKLNMRTILDDGKISRNKGGSEWTDLWNKVLDLCEGFDVKPQSVPDDTSFEGSNWPKWMDNEFRGVKSLPCREVTVVYGHTAARGLNIKKWSKGLDTGCVHNLRLTALVLGKRWKPGFASNATSTDALDYLMEPDDELDGDMITFGRKGHD
;
A
#
# COMPACT_ATOMS: atom_id res chain seq x y z
N MET A 1 -16.19 4.54 -37.89
CA MET A 1 -16.88 3.39 -38.52
C MET A 1 -16.25 2.13 -37.96
N SER A 2 -17.06 1.32 -37.30
CA SER A 2 -16.69 0.08 -36.62
C SER A 2 -16.67 -1.09 -37.60
N HIS A 3 -15.71 -2.01 -37.46
CA HIS A 3 -15.87 -3.37 -37.96
C HIS A 3 -15.69 -4.36 -36.82
N ARG A 4 -16.78 -5.10 -36.56
CA ARG A 4 -16.85 -6.32 -35.74
C ARG A 4 -16.62 -7.51 -36.67
N HIS A 5 -15.90 -8.51 -36.20
CA HIS A 5 -16.07 -9.89 -36.66
C HIS A 5 -16.40 -10.74 -35.44
N GLY A 6 -17.58 -11.36 -35.47
CA GLY A 6 -17.96 -12.44 -34.57
C GLY A 6 -17.80 -13.77 -35.30
N GLN A 7 -17.42 -14.81 -34.56
CA GLN A 7 -17.56 -16.19 -35.00
C GLN A 7 -18.17 -17.02 -33.87
N ASP A 8 -19.12 -17.82 -34.30
CA ASP A 8 -20.19 -18.50 -33.58
C ASP A 8 -19.71 -19.82 -32.97
N CYS A 9 -20.30 -20.24 -31.86
CA CYS A 9 -19.96 -21.46 -31.15
C CYS A 9 -20.99 -22.55 -31.47
N GLY A 10 -20.55 -23.64 -32.11
CA GLY A 10 -21.39 -24.79 -32.45
C GLY A 10 -21.89 -25.54 -31.21
N HIS A 11 -23.19 -25.81 -31.20
CA HIS A 11 -23.87 -26.74 -30.30
C HIS A 11 -23.78 -28.17 -30.86
N GLU A 12 -23.44 -29.16 -30.02
CA GLU A 12 -23.72 -30.57 -30.32
C GLU A 12 -24.50 -31.24 -29.17
N HIS A 13 -25.44 -32.08 -29.61
CA HIS A 13 -26.52 -32.72 -28.86
C HIS A 13 -26.09 -34.05 -28.20
N HIS A 14 -26.82 -34.44 -27.16
CA HIS A 14 -26.71 -35.72 -26.46
C HIS A 14 -27.37 -36.88 -27.22
N GLU A 15 -26.74 -38.06 -27.20
CA GLU A 15 -27.43 -39.36 -27.38
C GLU A 15 -26.98 -40.37 -26.31
N HIS A 16 -27.95 -41.16 -25.84
CA HIS A 16 -27.82 -42.23 -24.85
C HIS A 16 -27.77 -43.60 -25.55
N GLY A 17 -26.93 -44.51 -25.06
CA GLY A 17 -26.97 -45.94 -25.38
C GLY A 17 -26.55 -46.76 -24.16
N ASP A 18 -27.47 -47.60 -23.68
CA ASP A 18 -27.28 -48.58 -22.61
C ASP A 18 -26.51 -49.81 -23.12
N ASP A 19 -25.58 -50.35 -22.33
CA ASP A 19 -25.31 -51.79 -22.25
C ASP A 19 -24.53 -52.13 -20.97
N HIS A 20 -25.01 -53.15 -20.26
CA HIS A 20 -24.46 -53.71 -19.02
C HIS A 20 -23.64 -54.97 -19.34
N ASP A 21 -22.40 -55.08 -18.87
CA ASP A 21 -21.95 -56.30 -18.17
C ASP A 21 -20.67 -56.10 -17.36
N HIS A 22 -20.57 -56.88 -16.28
CA HIS A 22 -19.70 -56.69 -15.13
C HIS A 22 -18.26 -57.18 -15.33
N ASP A 23 -17.28 -56.39 -14.88
CA ASP A 23 -16.13 -56.91 -14.16
C ASP A 23 -15.67 -55.92 -13.08
N HIS A 24 -15.68 -56.40 -11.84
CA HIS A 24 -15.30 -55.66 -10.65
C HIS A 24 -13.78 -55.63 -10.54
N ASP A 25 -13.17 -54.52 -10.95
CA ASP A 25 -11.87 -54.14 -10.42
C ASP A 25 -12.02 -52.89 -9.56
N HIS A 26 -11.86 -53.07 -8.25
CA HIS A 26 -11.91 -52.00 -7.25
C HIS A 26 -10.63 -51.17 -7.34
N SER A 27 -10.49 -50.37 -8.39
CA SER A 27 -9.72 -49.13 -8.32
C SER A 27 -10.69 -47.97 -8.35
N SER A 28 -10.62 -47.10 -7.35
CA SER A 28 -11.49 -45.93 -7.18
C SER A 28 -11.24 -44.88 -8.28
N SER A 29 -11.66 -45.16 -9.51
CA SER A 29 -11.38 -44.37 -10.72
C SER A 29 -12.54 -43.49 -11.17
N GLY A 30 -13.59 -43.35 -10.37
CA GLY A 30 -14.64 -42.33 -10.60
C GLY A 30 -14.12 -40.91 -10.34
N PRO A 31 -14.70 -39.88 -10.99
CA PRO A 31 -14.42 -38.48 -10.63
C PRO A 31 -14.70 -38.28 -9.14
N PRO A 32 -13.89 -37.47 -8.42
CA PRO A 32 -14.17 -37.13 -7.05
C PRO A 32 -15.61 -36.61 -6.98
N PRO A 33 -16.45 -37.09 -6.05
CA PRO A 33 -17.90 -36.79 -6.02
C PRO A 33 -18.23 -35.29 -5.90
N ASN A 34 -17.21 -34.45 -5.68
CA ASN A 34 -17.31 -33.02 -5.48
C ASN A 34 -16.50 -32.20 -6.52
N ASN A 35 -16.17 -32.73 -7.70
CA ASN A 35 -15.41 -31.99 -8.72
C ASN A 35 -16.20 -30.77 -9.25
N LEU A 36 -15.53 -29.62 -9.37
CA LEU A 36 -16.10 -28.36 -9.83
C LEU A 36 -15.97 -28.12 -11.33
N TYR A 37 -15.42 -29.07 -12.10
CA TYR A 37 -15.17 -28.91 -13.54
C TYR A 37 -16.38 -28.38 -14.34
N ALA A 38 -17.59 -28.90 -14.09
CA ALA A 38 -18.82 -28.44 -14.76
C ALA A 38 -19.33 -27.07 -14.29
N ARG A 39 -18.78 -26.52 -13.20
CA ARG A 39 -19.14 -25.22 -12.62
C ARG A 39 -18.17 -24.10 -12.99
N ILE A 40 -17.13 -24.40 -13.76
CA ILE A 40 -16.17 -23.40 -14.26
C ILE A 40 -16.80 -22.67 -15.45
N ASP A 41 -16.73 -21.34 -15.43
CA ASP A 41 -17.09 -20.51 -16.57
C ASP A 41 -15.92 -20.43 -17.54
N ARG A 42 -15.83 -21.43 -18.43
CA ARG A 42 -14.73 -21.59 -19.39
C ARG A 42 -14.58 -20.41 -20.36
N GLN A 43 -15.64 -19.68 -20.66
CA GLN A 43 -15.58 -18.55 -21.60
C GLN A 43 -14.81 -17.36 -21.05
N ASN A 44 -14.72 -17.24 -19.72
CA ASN A 44 -14.09 -16.12 -19.02
C ASN A 44 -12.81 -16.53 -18.26
N VAL A 45 -12.28 -17.73 -18.50
CA VAL A 45 -10.97 -18.13 -17.97
C VAL A 45 -9.89 -17.31 -18.68
N ALA A 46 -8.96 -16.77 -17.90
CA ALA A 46 -7.87 -15.96 -18.43
C ALA A 46 -6.53 -16.40 -17.83
N ALA A 47 -5.49 -16.39 -18.64
CA ALA A 47 -4.11 -16.58 -18.20
C ALA A 47 -3.29 -15.32 -18.52
N LEU A 48 -2.44 -14.90 -17.60
CA LEU A 48 -1.43 -13.87 -17.86
C LEU A 48 -0.07 -14.54 -17.97
N ASN A 49 0.75 -14.05 -18.91
CA ASN A 49 2.07 -14.60 -19.25
C ASN A 49 2.03 -16.06 -19.73
N ALA A 50 0.95 -16.48 -20.38
CA ALA A 50 0.93 -17.75 -21.12
C ALA A 50 1.51 -17.55 -22.54
N GLU A 51 2.09 -18.61 -23.12
CA GLU A 51 2.61 -18.62 -24.50
C GLU A 51 1.62 -18.00 -25.51
N GLU A 52 2.13 -17.22 -26.46
CA GLU A 52 1.31 -16.51 -27.43
C GLU A 52 0.41 -17.48 -28.22
N GLY A 53 -0.92 -17.31 -28.10
CA GLY A 53 -1.91 -18.17 -28.73
C GLY A 53 -2.34 -19.41 -27.93
N ALA A 54 -1.81 -19.63 -26.72
CA ALA A 54 -2.24 -20.70 -25.83
C ALA A 54 -3.67 -20.47 -25.29
N ASP A 55 -4.50 -21.51 -25.27
CA ASP A 55 -5.83 -21.47 -24.65
C ASP A 55 -5.72 -21.59 -23.11
N PRO A 56 -6.15 -20.58 -22.32
CA PRO A 56 -6.15 -20.64 -20.86
C PRO A 56 -6.95 -21.81 -20.26
N CYS A 57 -7.89 -22.39 -21.02
CA CYS A 57 -8.67 -23.56 -20.58
C CYS A 57 -7.92 -24.89 -20.74
N THR A 58 -6.79 -24.92 -21.45
CA THR A 58 -6.02 -26.15 -21.71
C THR A 58 -5.70 -27.01 -20.47
N PRO A 59 -5.31 -26.45 -19.30
CA PRO A 59 -5.04 -27.24 -18.10
C PRO A 59 -6.32 -27.59 -17.31
N LEU A 60 -7.48 -27.02 -17.66
CA LEU A 60 -8.77 -27.31 -17.04
C LEU A 60 -9.42 -28.47 -17.79
N LYS A 61 -9.11 -29.70 -17.38
CA LYS A 61 -9.58 -30.93 -18.04
C LYS A 61 -10.60 -31.70 -17.20
N ALA A 62 -11.33 -32.62 -17.83
CA ALA A 62 -12.15 -33.57 -17.09
C ALA A 62 -11.25 -34.49 -16.24
N TRP A 63 -11.79 -35.07 -15.15
CA TRP A 63 -10.98 -35.88 -14.23
C TRP A 63 -10.31 -37.09 -14.89
N HIS A 64 -10.95 -37.70 -15.89
CA HIS A 64 -10.39 -38.85 -16.62
C HIS A 64 -9.19 -38.46 -17.50
N GLU A 65 -9.10 -37.19 -17.91
CA GLU A 65 -8.02 -36.64 -18.73
C GLU A 65 -6.88 -36.04 -17.90
N ARG A 66 -6.94 -36.08 -16.56
CA ARG A 66 -5.97 -35.41 -15.68
C ARG A 66 -4.52 -35.88 -15.83
N LEU A 67 -4.31 -37.07 -16.41
CA LEU A 67 -2.99 -37.67 -16.64
C LEU A 67 -2.50 -37.43 -18.08
N ASP A 68 -3.32 -36.86 -18.96
CA ASP A 68 -2.91 -36.51 -20.32
C ASP A 68 -1.95 -35.32 -20.30
N GLU A 69 -0.70 -35.57 -20.70
CA GLU A 69 0.38 -34.57 -20.80
C GLU A 69 0.54 -34.00 -22.22
N THR A 70 -0.29 -34.40 -23.20
CA THR A 70 -0.20 -33.91 -24.60
C THR A 70 -0.63 -32.46 -24.75
N LYS A 71 -1.40 -31.95 -23.79
CA LYS A 71 -1.90 -30.57 -23.73
C LYS A 71 -1.50 -29.93 -22.40
N TRP A 72 -0.91 -28.75 -22.45
CA TRP A 72 -0.42 -28.02 -21.28
C TRP A 72 -0.57 -26.51 -21.45
N LEU A 73 -0.42 -25.79 -20.33
CA LEU A 73 -0.24 -24.34 -20.31
C LEU A 73 1.18 -24.04 -19.83
N GLU A 74 1.93 -23.28 -20.60
CA GLU A 74 3.31 -22.89 -20.30
C GLU A 74 3.45 -21.37 -20.26
N SER A 75 4.35 -20.88 -19.42
CA SER A 75 4.65 -19.46 -19.32
C SER A 75 5.59 -18.98 -20.45
N ASP A 76 5.37 -17.77 -20.97
CA ASP A 76 6.04 -17.27 -22.18
C ASP A 76 7.43 -16.67 -21.90
N ALA A 77 7.47 -15.49 -21.28
CA ALA A 77 8.69 -14.70 -21.17
C ALA A 77 9.53 -15.00 -19.91
N ASP A 78 8.87 -15.45 -18.84
CA ASP A 78 9.49 -15.78 -17.56
C ASP A 78 8.70 -16.89 -16.84
N ASP A 79 9.16 -17.29 -15.66
CA ASP A 79 8.61 -18.39 -14.86
C ASP A 79 7.47 -17.97 -13.93
N GLN A 80 6.80 -16.85 -14.23
CA GLN A 80 5.61 -16.40 -13.51
C GLN A 80 4.35 -16.66 -14.33
N LEU A 81 3.30 -17.20 -13.72
CA LEU A 81 2.02 -17.42 -14.40
C LEU A 81 0.85 -17.09 -13.49
N ILE A 82 -0.15 -16.38 -14.00
CA ILE A 82 -1.44 -16.19 -13.31
C ILE A 82 -2.52 -16.89 -14.11
N LEU A 83 -3.31 -17.74 -13.47
CA LEU A 83 -4.48 -18.40 -14.04
C LEU A 83 -5.74 -18.00 -13.26
N ARG A 84 -6.69 -17.35 -13.93
CA ARG A 84 -7.95 -16.85 -13.38
C ARG A 84 -9.10 -17.77 -13.79
N ILE A 85 -9.79 -18.32 -12.79
CA ILE A 85 -10.84 -19.33 -13.00
C ILE A 85 -12.15 -18.81 -12.38
N PRO A 86 -13.04 -18.21 -13.17
CA PRO A 86 -14.39 -17.86 -12.72
C PRO A 86 -15.30 -19.09 -12.64
N PHE A 87 -16.31 -19.02 -11.78
CA PHE A 87 -17.33 -20.04 -11.63
C PHE A 87 -18.69 -19.50 -12.07
N THR A 88 -19.56 -20.39 -12.57
CA THR A 88 -20.94 -20.07 -12.99
C THR A 88 -21.88 -19.75 -11.81
N GLY A 89 -21.39 -19.88 -10.58
CA GLY A 89 -22.08 -19.52 -9.36
C GLY A 89 -21.12 -19.54 -8.17
N SER A 90 -21.57 -19.08 -7.00
CA SER A 90 -20.71 -19.11 -5.81
C SER A 90 -20.48 -20.53 -5.31
N VAL A 91 -19.21 -20.88 -5.07
CA VAL A 91 -18.79 -22.20 -4.58
C VAL A 91 -18.01 -22.07 -3.28
N LYS A 92 -18.03 -23.14 -2.48
CA LYS A 92 -17.18 -23.31 -1.31
C LYS A 92 -16.06 -24.29 -1.64
N LEU A 93 -14.80 -23.85 -1.67
CA LEU A 93 -13.67 -24.70 -2.07
C LEU A 93 -13.18 -25.58 -0.90
N ARG A 94 -12.86 -26.84 -1.20
CA ARG A 94 -12.22 -27.82 -0.30
C ARG A 94 -10.76 -28.04 -0.64
N ALA A 95 -10.46 -28.24 -1.91
CA ALA A 95 -9.12 -28.57 -2.37
C ALA A 95 -8.86 -28.07 -3.79
N LEU A 96 -7.59 -27.76 -4.05
CA LEU A 96 -7.00 -27.53 -5.36
C LEU A 96 -6.18 -28.77 -5.75
N LEU A 97 -6.32 -29.23 -6.98
CA LEU A 97 -5.61 -30.38 -7.55
C LEU A 97 -4.69 -29.87 -8.65
N LEU A 98 -3.39 -30.17 -8.61
CA LEU A 98 -2.44 -29.70 -9.63
C LEU A 98 -1.57 -30.85 -10.15
N LYS A 99 -1.32 -30.85 -11.46
CA LYS A 99 -0.23 -31.60 -12.10
C LYS A 99 0.62 -30.61 -12.90
N THR A 100 1.90 -30.52 -12.58
CA THR A 100 2.80 -29.46 -13.05
C THR A 100 4.22 -29.98 -13.26
N GLY A 101 5.00 -29.35 -14.14
CA GLY A 101 6.37 -29.77 -14.48
C GLY A 101 6.50 -30.24 -15.94
N PRO A 102 7.44 -31.14 -16.29
CA PRO A 102 8.24 -31.97 -15.39
C PRO A 102 9.52 -31.29 -14.86
N GLY A 103 10.02 -31.80 -13.73
CA GLY A 103 11.33 -31.45 -13.17
C GLY A 103 11.44 -29.97 -12.78
N GLU A 104 12.43 -29.29 -13.35
CA GLU A 104 12.73 -27.89 -13.03
C GLU A 104 11.65 -26.89 -13.50
N GLN A 105 10.76 -27.30 -14.44
CA GLN A 105 9.59 -26.52 -14.87
C GLN A 105 8.40 -26.62 -13.90
N THR A 106 8.53 -27.38 -12.81
CA THR A 106 7.50 -27.43 -11.76
C THR A 106 7.49 -26.09 -11.00
N PRO A 107 6.34 -25.44 -10.79
CA PRO A 107 6.26 -24.23 -9.96
C PRO A 107 6.74 -24.50 -8.53
N GLU A 108 7.41 -23.54 -7.90
CA GLU A 108 7.86 -23.66 -6.50
C GLU A 108 6.66 -23.67 -5.54
N LYS A 109 5.69 -22.79 -5.80
CA LYS A 109 4.51 -22.61 -4.97
C LYS A 109 3.32 -22.13 -5.78
N VAL A 110 2.13 -22.29 -5.22
CA VAL A 110 0.88 -21.69 -5.72
C VAL A 110 0.27 -20.81 -4.63
N SER A 111 -0.13 -19.60 -5.01
CA SER A 111 -0.79 -18.62 -4.15
C SER A 111 -2.23 -18.44 -4.62
N LEU A 112 -3.19 -18.63 -3.70
CA LEU A 112 -4.62 -18.65 -4.01
C LEU A 112 -5.29 -17.34 -3.56
N PHE A 113 -5.97 -16.69 -4.51
CA PHE A 113 -6.70 -15.44 -4.28
C PHE A 113 -8.17 -15.60 -4.70
N PRO A 114 -9.11 -15.74 -3.75
CA PRO A 114 -10.53 -15.82 -4.09
C PRO A 114 -11.05 -14.44 -4.51
N ASN A 115 -11.94 -14.41 -5.51
CA ASN A 115 -12.63 -13.19 -5.98
C ASN A 115 -11.68 -12.04 -6.37
N ALA A 116 -10.59 -12.37 -7.07
CA ALA A 116 -9.52 -11.44 -7.42
C ALA A 116 -9.32 -11.36 -8.94
N ASP A 117 -10.38 -11.00 -9.66
CA ASP A 117 -10.46 -11.10 -11.13
C ASP A 117 -9.51 -10.17 -11.88
N GLU A 118 -8.96 -9.16 -11.22
CA GLU A 118 -8.07 -8.15 -11.81
C GLU A 118 -6.60 -8.28 -11.34
N LEU A 119 -6.26 -9.33 -10.58
CA LEU A 119 -4.94 -9.50 -9.96
C LEU A 119 -3.81 -9.65 -11.01
N ASP A 120 -2.86 -8.73 -11.04
CA ASP A 120 -1.65 -8.79 -11.88
C ASP A 120 -0.41 -9.31 -11.12
N PHE A 121 0.72 -9.49 -11.80
CA PHE A 121 1.96 -10.04 -11.21
C PHE A 121 2.53 -9.17 -10.08
N SER A 122 2.37 -7.85 -10.17
CA SER A 122 2.83 -6.92 -9.14
C SER A 122 1.94 -7.01 -7.90
N ASP A 123 0.62 -7.04 -8.09
CA ASP A 123 -0.34 -7.19 -7.02
C ASP A 123 -0.24 -8.56 -6.34
N ALA A 124 -0.03 -9.63 -7.11
CA ALA A 124 0.07 -10.99 -6.58
C ALA A 124 1.35 -11.24 -5.75
N SER A 125 2.41 -10.45 -6.00
CA SER A 125 3.66 -10.49 -5.23
C SER A 125 3.60 -9.69 -3.93
N ASP A 126 2.80 -8.61 -3.91
CA ASP A 126 2.70 -7.70 -2.77
C ASP A 126 1.50 -8.02 -1.83
N ARG A 127 0.46 -8.67 -2.35
CA ARG A 127 -0.74 -9.05 -1.58
C ARG A 127 -0.55 -10.39 -0.89
N GLU A 128 -0.96 -10.49 0.39
CA GLU A 128 -0.99 -11.77 1.09
C GLU A 128 -2.09 -12.69 0.50
N PRO A 129 -1.74 -13.90 0.00
CA PRO A 129 -2.73 -14.82 -0.52
C PRO A 129 -3.63 -15.34 0.59
N ALA A 130 -4.88 -15.68 0.25
CA ALA A 130 -5.79 -16.29 1.21
C ALA A 130 -5.19 -17.60 1.76
N GLN A 131 -4.53 -18.36 0.88
CA GLN A 131 -3.70 -19.50 1.25
C GLN A 131 -2.65 -19.74 0.17
N SER A 132 -1.50 -20.30 0.55
CA SER A 132 -0.43 -20.67 -0.36
C SER A 132 0.11 -22.05 -0.01
N PHE A 133 0.60 -22.78 -1.01
CA PHE A 133 1.17 -24.11 -0.86
C PHE A 133 2.46 -24.22 -1.65
N ASP A 134 3.45 -24.89 -1.07
CA ASP A 134 4.65 -25.32 -1.79
C ASP A 134 4.30 -26.57 -2.62
N ILE A 135 4.74 -26.61 -3.87
CA ILE A 135 4.43 -27.68 -4.81
C ILE A 135 5.62 -28.64 -4.86
N ALA A 136 5.38 -29.93 -4.62
CA ALA A 136 6.43 -30.95 -4.74
C ALA A 136 6.58 -31.40 -6.21
N GLN A 137 7.82 -31.70 -6.63
CA GLN A 137 8.04 -32.36 -7.92
C GLN A 137 7.47 -33.77 -7.88
N SER A 138 6.41 -34.01 -8.66
CA SER A 138 5.81 -35.32 -8.82
C SER A 138 5.19 -35.43 -10.21
N ARG A 139 5.13 -36.65 -10.73
CA ARG A 139 4.34 -36.98 -11.93
C ARG A 139 2.86 -37.24 -11.58
N ASP A 140 2.52 -37.35 -10.30
CA ASP A 140 1.13 -37.52 -9.85
C ASP A 140 0.42 -36.18 -9.67
N VAL A 141 -0.92 -36.23 -9.59
CA VAL A 141 -1.74 -35.07 -9.25
C VAL A 141 -1.65 -34.79 -7.75
N GLY A 142 -1.11 -33.64 -7.37
CA GLY A 142 -1.04 -33.20 -5.97
C GLY A 142 -2.37 -32.59 -5.49
N GLU A 143 -2.85 -32.99 -4.31
CA GLU A 143 -4.03 -32.43 -3.65
C GLU A 143 -3.65 -31.45 -2.54
N TYR A 144 -4.08 -30.19 -2.68
CA TYR A 144 -3.81 -29.10 -1.77
C TYR A 144 -5.10 -28.66 -1.07
N THR A 145 -5.27 -29.09 0.19
CA THR A 145 -6.48 -28.81 0.98
C THR A 145 -6.52 -27.35 1.45
N VAL A 146 -7.56 -26.63 1.04
CA VAL A 146 -7.77 -25.23 1.43
C VAL A 146 -8.62 -25.12 2.69
N LYS A 147 -8.46 -24.02 3.45
CA LYS A 147 -9.29 -23.73 4.63
C LYS A 147 -10.68 -23.26 4.18
N PRO A 148 -11.77 -24.04 4.32
CA PRO A 148 -13.05 -23.70 3.70
C PRO A 148 -13.67 -22.40 4.21
N ALA A 149 -13.27 -21.92 5.40
CA ALA A 149 -13.69 -20.63 5.93
C ALA A 149 -13.20 -19.44 5.08
N LYS A 150 -12.00 -19.54 4.48
CA LYS A 150 -11.42 -18.51 3.61
C LYS A 150 -11.94 -18.56 2.17
N PHE A 151 -12.56 -19.67 1.80
CA PHE A 151 -13.03 -19.94 0.43
C PHE A 151 -14.51 -20.35 0.43
N SER A 152 -15.34 -19.68 1.24
CA SER A 152 -16.75 -20.03 1.48
C SER A 152 -17.74 -19.46 0.46
N ASN A 153 -17.35 -18.41 -0.25
CA ASN A 153 -18.18 -17.68 -1.22
C ASN A 153 -17.31 -17.27 -2.42
N CYS A 154 -16.69 -18.25 -3.07
CA CYS A 154 -15.82 -18.02 -4.23
C CYS A 154 -16.66 -17.97 -5.50
N ARG A 155 -16.74 -16.80 -6.14
CA ARG A 155 -17.25 -16.60 -7.51
C ARG A 155 -16.14 -16.77 -8.54
N SER A 156 -14.90 -16.58 -8.13
CA SER A 156 -13.71 -16.90 -8.91
C SER A 156 -12.55 -17.29 -8.00
N ILE A 157 -11.56 -17.95 -8.57
CA ILE A 157 -10.27 -18.23 -7.93
C ILE A 157 -9.14 -17.84 -8.87
N THR A 158 -8.21 -17.04 -8.38
CA THR A 158 -6.98 -16.71 -9.11
C THR A 158 -5.82 -17.48 -8.49
N LEU A 159 -5.13 -18.25 -9.33
CA LEU A 159 -3.94 -19.01 -8.99
C LEU A 159 -2.74 -18.24 -9.50
N PHE A 160 -1.83 -17.88 -8.59
CA PHE A 160 -0.56 -17.26 -8.94
C PHE A 160 0.60 -18.22 -8.68
N PHE A 161 1.38 -18.47 -9.71
CA PHE A 161 2.60 -19.25 -9.71
C PHE A 161 3.78 -18.26 -9.89
N PRO A 162 4.60 -18.01 -8.86
CA PRO A 162 5.55 -16.90 -8.86
C PRO A 162 6.93 -17.23 -9.39
N ALA A 163 7.27 -18.51 -9.49
CA ALA A 163 8.55 -19.01 -9.99
C ALA A 163 8.49 -20.52 -10.24
N ALA A 164 9.35 -21.01 -11.14
CA ALA A 164 9.66 -22.42 -11.31
C ALA A 164 10.76 -22.86 -10.32
N GLN A 165 10.91 -24.16 -10.10
CA GLN A 165 11.91 -24.71 -9.17
C GLN A 165 13.34 -24.74 -9.74
N GLY A 166 13.52 -24.46 -11.02
CA GLY A 166 14.85 -24.37 -11.63
C GLY A 166 14.90 -23.90 -13.09
N ALA A 167 13.79 -24.02 -13.84
CA ALA A 167 13.72 -23.65 -15.24
C ALA A 167 13.33 -22.18 -15.45
N ASP A 168 13.52 -21.68 -16.68
CA ASP A 168 13.16 -20.31 -17.07
C ASP A 168 11.66 -20.14 -17.39
N THR A 169 10.93 -21.25 -17.57
CA THR A 169 9.47 -21.30 -17.76
C THR A 169 8.86 -22.33 -16.82
N LEU A 170 7.57 -22.18 -16.50
CA LEU A 170 6.81 -23.18 -15.76
C LEU A 170 5.71 -23.79 -16.63
N ARG A 171 5.32 -25.03 -16.32
CA ARG A 171 4.33 -25.76 -17.09
C ARG A 171 3.28 -26.42 -16.21
N ILE A 172 2.01 -26.32 -16.64
CA ILE A 172 0.83 -26.83 -15.95
C ILE A 172 0.07 -27.77 -16.89
N TYR A 173 -0.08 -29.03 -16.48
CA TYR A 173 -0.81 -30.06 -17.23
C TYR A 173 -2.27 -30.19 -16.81
N TYR A 174 -2.54 -30.00 -15.51
CA TYR A 174 -3.88 -30.19 -14.95
C TYR A 174 -4.15 -29.25 -13.76
N VAL A 175 -5.33 -28.66 -13.75
CA VAL A 175 -5.91 -27.92 -12.63
C VAL A 175 -7.32 -28.45 -12.36
N GLY A 176 -7.52 -29.03 -11.18
CA GLY A 176 -8.82 -29.50 -10.69
C GLY A 176 -9.23 -28.78 -9.41
N LEU A 177 -10.54 -28.60 -9.20
CA LEU A 177 -11.08 -27.90 -8.04
C LEU A 177 -12.20 -28.74 -7.42
N GLN A 178 -12.25 -28.80 -6.09
CA GLN A 178 -13.25 -29.60 -5.38
C GLN A 178 -14.10 -28.77 -4.43
N LEU A 179 -15.41 -29.05 -4.41
CA LEU A 179 -16.39 -28.44 -3.51
C LEU A 179 -16.26 -29.01 -2.10
N ALA A 180 -16.41 -28.15 -1.09
CA ALA A 180 -16.63 -28.59 0.28
C ALA A 180 -18.08 -29.05 0.42
N THR A 181 -18.28 -30.35 0.65
CA THR A 181 -19.57 -30.85 1.11
C THR A 181 -19.86 -30.28 2.49
N ASP A 182 -21.04 -29.70 2.65
CA ASP A 182 -21.52 -29.29 3.96
C ASP A 182 -21.66 -30.57 4.83
N GLU A 183 -20.89 -30.70 5.91
CA GLU A 183 -21.00 -31.86 6.82
C GLU A 183 -22.41 -31.97 7.42
N ARG A 184 -23.19 -30.87 7.39
CA ARG A 184 -24.62 -30.86 7.73
C ARG A 184 -25.49 -31.66 6.75
N ALA A 185 -25.10 -31.82 5.49
CA ALA A 185 -25.90 -32.55 4.49
C ALA A 185 -25.88 -34.08 4.72
N ARG A 186 -24.81 -34.64 5.31
CA ARG A 186 -24.79 -36.06 5.71
C ARG A 186 -25.71 -36.34 6.91
N THR A 187 -25.86 -35.37 7.83
CA THR A 187 -26.75 -35.51 8.98
C THR A 187 -28.24 -35.33 8.60
N TYR A 188 -28.56 -34.45 7.63
CA TYR A 188 -29.93 -34.24 7.17
C TYR A 188 -30.44 -35.34 6.22
N LEU A 189 -29.59 -35.96 5.40
CA LEU A 189 -29.96 -37.15 4.60
C LEU A 189 -30.07 -38.43 5.45
N SER A 190 -29.37 -38.50 6.58
CA SER A 190 -29.55 -39.55 7.60
C SER A 190 -30.89 -39.39 8.35
N TRP A 191 -31.24 -38.16 8.77
CA TRP A 191 -32.48 -37.89 9.51
C TRP A 191 -33.76 -37.96 8.67
N SER A 192 -33.69 -37.57 7.39
CA SER A 192 -34.83 -37.69 6.46
C SER A 192 -35.09 -39.15 6.04
N ARG A 193 -34.04 -39.97 5.87
CA ARG A 193 -34.17 -41.43 5.67
C ARG A 193 -34.64 -42.15 6.94
N PHE A 194 -34.21 -41.72 8.13
CA PHE A 194 -34.68 -42.26 9.42
C PHE A 194 -36.15 -41.90 9.70
N ARG A 195 -36.57 -40.65 9.42
CA ARG A 195 -37.98 -40.21 9.53
C ARG A 195 -38.89 -40.88 8.50
N ARG A 196 -38.40 -41.19 7.30
CA ARG A 196 -39.18 -41.88 6.25
C ARG A 196 -39.34 -43.38 6.55
N LYS A 197 -38.31 -44.06 7.07
CA LYS A 197 -38.41 -45.47 7.53
C LYS A 197 -39.28 -45.64 8.78
N ARG A 198 -39.26 -44.69 9.72
CA ARG A 198 -40.11 -44.73 10.94
C ARG A 198 -41.60 -44.49 10.66
N ARG A 199 -41.93 -43.88 9.51
CA ARG A 199 -43.30 -43.66 9.02
C ARG A 199 -43.85 -44.85 8.22
N GLN A 200 -42.97 -45.75 7.76
CA GLN A 200 -43.32 -46.94 6.98
C GLN A 200 -43.57 -48.20 7.84
N TYR A 201 -43.11 -48.22 9.11
CA TYR A 201 -43.24 -49.37 10.02
C TYR A 201 -43.89 -49.03 11.37
N GLY A 202 -45.02 -48.31 11.36
CA GLY A 202 -46.04 -48.40 12.42
C GLY A 202 -45.60 -48.30 13.88
N GLY A 203 -44.53 -47.58 14.22
CA GLY A 203 -44.22 -47.22 15.61
C GLY A 203 -43.60 -48.29 16.51
N THR A 204 -43.26 -49.50 16.04
CA THR A 204 -42.58 -50.51 16.88
C THR A 204 -41.63 -51.39 16.07
N LEU A 205 -40.33 -51.35 16.39
CA LEU A 205 -39.41 -52.47 16.14
C LEU A 205 -38.31 -52.50 17.23
N PRO A 206 -37.90 -53.70 17.68
CA PRO A 206 -37.14 -53.94 18.90
C PRO A 206 -35.63 -53.84 18.67
N ILE A 207 -34.90 -53.42 19.69
CA ILE A 207 -33.43 -53.43 19.70
C ILE A 207 -32.98 -54.84 20.10
N ALA A 208 -32.43 -55.60 19.16
CA ALA A 208 -31.65 -56.81 19.44
C ALA A 208 -30.17 -56.46 19.64
N PRO A 209 -29.41 -57.22 20.44
CA PRO A 209 -28.17 -56.77 21.07
C PRO A 209 -26.95 -57.23 20.28
N ASP A 210 -26.28 -56.31 19.57
CA ASP A 210 -24.86 -56.52 19.22
C ASP A 210 -24.12 -55.23 18.79
N VAL A 211 -24.15 -54.21 19.66
CA VAL A 211 -23.25 -53.05 19.55
C VAL A 211 -22.59 -52.83 20.91
N VAL A 212 -21.84 -53.83 21.37
CA VAL A 212 -21.14 -53.81 22.67
C VAL A 212 -19.60 -53.83 22.54
N SER A 213 -19.01 -53.90 21.34
CA SER A 213 -17.53 -54.01 21.24
C SER A 213 -16.78 -52.78 20.71
N GLU A 214 -17.41 -51.77 20.10
CA GLU A 214 -16.66 -50.62 19.53
C GLU A 214 -16.94 -49.23 20.14
N ILE A 215 -17.83 -49.13 21.14
CA ILE A 215 -18.06 -47.87 21.89
C ILE A 215 -17.58 -48.01 23.35
N ARG A 216 -16.42 -48.67 23.54
CA ARG A 216 -15.77 -48.80 24.86
C ARG A 216 -14.43 -48.08 24.98
N ALA A 217 -13.99 -47.35 23.95
CA ALA A 217 -12.72 -46.61 23.96
C ALA A 217 -12.84 -45.08 24.00
N LEU A 218 -14.05 -44.52 24.12
CA LEU A 218 -14.25 -43.06 24.25
C LEU A 218 -14.87 -42.64 25.60
N VAL A 219 -15.11 -43.58 26.52
CA VAL A 219 -15.85 -43.34 27.78
C VAL A 219 -15.01 -43.55 29.05
N TYR A 220 -13.70 -43.81 28.95
CA TYR A 220 -12.81 -43.77 30.12
C TYR A 220 -11.60 -42.86 29.90
N GLY A 221 -11.78 -41.60 30.30
CA GLY A 221 -10.74 -40.62 30.57
C GLY A 221 -11.18 -39.76 31.75
N TYR A 222 -10.97 -40.32 32.94
CA TYR A 222 -10.99 -39.75 34.31
C TYR A 222 -11.11 -38.22 34.41
N MET A 223 -12.17 -37.68 35.07
CA MET A 223 -12.23 -37.36 36.52
C MET A 223 -11.13 -36.39 36.96
N ALA A 224 -11.38 -35.23 37.56
CA ALA A 224 -12.20 -34.97 38.75
C ALA A 224 -12.40 -33.43 38.96
N PRO A 225 -13.33 -32.98 39.84
CA PRO A 225 -14.27 -31.92 39.45
C PRO A 225 -14.57 -30.83 40.52
N ARG A 226 -15.56 -29.96 40.20
CA ARG A 226 -16.53 -29.26 41.08
C ARG A 226 -16.03 -28.01 41.85
N GLU A 227 -16.80 -26.95 42.11
CA GLU A 227 -18.25 -26.67 42.05
C GLU A 227 -18.46 -25.13 41.98
N SER A 228 -19.35 -24.64 41.11
CA SER A 228 -20.70 -24.09 41.41
C SER A 228 -20.74 -22.69 42.04
N LEU A 229 -21.34 -21.74 41.30
CA LEU A 229 -21.69 -20.42 41.78
C LEU A 229 -23.04 -20.03 41.15
N CYS A 230 -24.12 -20.41 41.82
CA CYS A 230 -25.42 -19.75 41.70
C CYS A 230 -26.00 -19.55 43.10
N ASP A 231 -26.61 -18.38 43.23
CA ASP A 231 -27.63 -18.00 44.20
C ASP A 231 -27.18 -17.63 45.62
N ALA A 232 -27.11 -16.32 45.82
CA ALA A 232 -28.18 -15.58 46.52
C ALA A 232 -27.71 -14.73 47.71
N LEU A 233 -28.16 -13.46 47.66
CA LEU A 233 -28.53 -12.60 48.79
C LEU A 233 -27.42 -11.86 49.55
N LEU A 234 -27.53 -10.52 49.49
CA LEU A 234 -27.04 -9.51 50.46
C LEU A 234 -27.45 -9.90 51.91
N PRO A 235 -26.88 -9.36 53.03
CA PRO A 235 -26.10 -8.11 53.21
C PRO A 235 -24.89 -8.20 54.19
N ILE A 236 -24.20 -7.06 54.37
CA ILE A 236 -23.20 -6.67 55.41
C ILE A 236 -23.78 -7.02 56.82
N PRO A 237 -23.05 -7.46 57.89
CA PRO A 237 -21.91 -6.71 58.47
C PRO A 237 -20.90 -7.44 59.42
N LEU A 238 -19.96 -6.64 59.96
CA LEU A 238 -19.18 -6.76 61.22
C LEU A 238 -17.98 -7.75 61.32
N SER A 239 -16.81 -7.15 61.56
CA SER A 239 -15.60 -7.74 62.16
C SER A 239 -15.86 -8.27 63.58
N PRO A 240 -15.02 -9.14 64.19
CA PRO A 240 -13.75 -8.66 64.77
C PRO A 240 -12.55 -9.65 64.84
N HIS A 241 -11.35 -9.07 64.99
CA HIS A 241 -10.15 -9.53 65.75
C HIS A 241 -9.54 -10.93 65.46
N THR A 242 -8.23 -11.17 65.24
CA THR A 242 -6.98 -10.46 65.56
C THR A 242 -5.77 -11.03 64.77
N SER A 243 -4.67 -10.26 64.75
CA SER A 243 -3.27 -10.60 64.38
C SER A 243 -2.86 -10.63 62.90
N ARG A 244 -2.79 -9.45 62.26
CA ARG A 244 -1.97 -9.20 61.05
C ARG A 244 -1.37 -7.78 61.13
N SER A 245 -0.19 -7.63 61.74
CA SER A 245 0.43 -6.30 61.95
C SER A 245 1.85 -6.14 61.36
N ALA A 246 2.60 -7.21 61.11
CA ALA A 246 3.99 -7.10 60.63
C ALA A 246 4.11 -7.16 59.09
N THR A 247 3.47 -8.16 58.45
CA THR A 247 3.65 -8.45 57.02
C THR A 247 3.05 -7.39 56.10
N ARG A 248 1.97 -6.70 56.52
CA ARG A 248 1.32 -5.67 55.71
C ARG A 248 2.09 -4.35 55.70
N ARG A 249 2.77 -4.02 56.81
CA ARG A 249 3.67 -2.85 56.90
C ARG A 249 4.93 -3.05 56.06
N PHE A 250 5.45 -4.27 56.02
CA PHE A 250 6.62 -4.60 55.19
C PHE A 250 6.30 -4.53 53.70
N MET A 251 5.15 -5.07 53.28
CA MET A 251 4.72 -5.02 51.88
C MET A 251 4.38 -3.60 51.41
N SER A 252 3.81 -2.72 52.26
CA SER A 252 3.53 -1.33 51.86
C SER A 252 4.79 -0.48 51.76
N LEU A 253 5.78 -0.72 52.63
CA LEU A 253 7.08 -0.05 52.55
C LEU A 253 7.85 -0.51 51.31
N PHE A 254 7.80 -1.80 50.99
CA PHE A 254 8.43 -2.34 49.78
C PHE A 254 7.83 -1.73 48.50
N THR A 255 6.50 -1.67 48.39
CA THR A 255 5.85 -1.06 47.21
C THR A 255 6.10 0.44 47.10
N LEU A 256 6.15 1.16 48.23
CA LEU A 256 6.50 2.58 48.23
C LEU A 256 7.96 2.82 47.79
N CYS A 257 8.91 2.00 48.24
CA CYS A 257 10.30 2.10 47.83
C CYS A 257 10.49 1.82 46.33
N VAL A 258 9.81 0.81 45.78
CA VAL A 258 9.83 0.53 44.34
C VAL A 258 9.22 1.67 43.52
N PHE A 259 8.13 2.28 44.02
CA PHE A 259 7.49 3.42 43.37
C PHE A 259 8.34 4.70 43.43
N LEU A 260 9.01 4.98 44.56
CA LEU A 260 9.92 6.11 44.68
C LEU A 260 11.17 5.91 43.81
N PHE A 261 11.68 4.68 43.73
CA PHE A 261 12.81 4.35 42.85
C PHE A 261 12.44 4.52 41.38
N SER A 262 11.22 4.15 40.96
CA SER A 262 10.79 4.33 39.57
C SER A 262 10.56 5.81 39.22
N ILE A 263 10.05 6.62 40.15
CA ILE A 263 9.96 8.09 39.96
C ILE A 263 11.36 8.71 39.86
N LEU A 264 12.29 8.33 40.71
CA LEU A 264 13.68 8.79 40.64
C LEU A 264 14.35 8.37 39.34
N TRP A 265 14.13 7.13 38.89
CA TRP A 265 14.68 6.61 37.64
C TRP A 265 14.13 7.36 36.41
N VAL A 266 12.83 7.64 36.38
CA VAL A 266 12.20 8.43 35.32
C VAL A 266 12.66 9.90 35.37
N GLY A 267 12.85 10.46 36.57
CA GLY A 267 13.39 11.81 36.77
C GLY A 267 14.83 11.97 36.26
N VAL A 268 15.70 11.00 36.51
CA VAL A 268 17.10 10.99 36.02
C VAL A 268 17.15 10.88 34.50
N GLN A 269 16.29 10.05 33.88
CA GLN A 269 16.17 9.98 32.42
C GLN A 269 15.64 11.29 31.81
N ALA A 270 14.66 11.93 32.45
CA ALA A 270 14.14 13.21 32.00
C ALA A 270 15.16 14.36 32.15
N ALA A 271 16.03 14.31 33.16
CA ALA A 271 17.13 15.27 33.34
C ALA A 271 18.26 15.06 32.32
N ALA A 272 18.58 13.80 31.99
CA ALA A 272 19.57 13.46 30.96
C ALA A 272 19.14 13.92 29.55
N VAL A 273 17.83 13.86 29.24
CA VAL A 273 17.27 14.34 27.97
C VAL A 273 17.18 15.88 27.91
N ARG A 274 17.11 16.57 29.05
CA ARG A 274 17.04 18.05 29.11
C ARG A 274 18.40 18.75 28.98
N HIS A 275 19.51 18.05 29.18
CA HIS A 275 20.86 18.62 29.05
C HIS A 275 21.47 18.52 27.64
N THR A 276 20.80 17.91 26.66
CA THR A 276 21.30 17.79 25.28
C THR A 276 20.72 18.83 24.31
N GLY A 277 20.25 19.98 24.81
CA GLY A 277 19.55 20.96 23.99
C GLY A 277 19.78 22.41 24.41
N ALA A 278 21.03 22.90 24.34
CA ALA A 278 21.36 24.31 24.10
C ALA A 278 22.88 24.51 24.09
N GLN A 279 23.46 24.78 22.92
CA GLN A 279 24.32 25.95 22.66
C GLN A 279 24.98 25.83 21.28
N SER A 280 24.63 26.77 20.41
CA SER A 280 25.47 27.16 19.27
C SER A 280 26.69 27.91 19.79
N LEU A 281 27.89 27.52 19.36
CA LEU A 281 29.02 28.45 19.28
C LEU A 281 30.02 27.96 18.23
N ASP A 282 30.18 28.83 17.24
CA ASP A 282 31.24 28.91 16.25
C ASP A 282 32.62 28.88 16.93
N LEU A 283 33.60 28.20 16.33
CA LEU A 283 35.03 28.55 16.37
C LEU A 283 35.89 27.56 15.54
N THR A 284 36.72 28.18 14.72
CA THR A 284 37.84 27.70 13.91
C THR A 284 38.88 26.85 14.66
N GLY A 285 39.57 25.96 13.92
CA GLY A 285 40.97 25.59 14.20
C GLY A 285 41.25 24.17 14.71
N GLU A 286 42.00 23.43 13.90
CA GLU A 286 43.01 22.40 14.21
C GLU A 286 42.88 21.42 15.41
N GLN A 287 43.01 20.14 15.03
CA GLN A 287 43.60 19.02 15.78
C GLN A 287 43.02 18.65 17.15
N ALA A 288 42.23 17.56 17.15
CA ALA A 288 42.18 16.65 18.28
C ALA A 288 42.14 15.20 17.78
N VAL A 289 43.31 14.55 17.77
CA VAL A 289 43.42 13.10 17.76
C VAL A 289 43.15 12.62 19.18
N VAL A 290 42.02 11.93 19.40
CA VAL A 290 41.74 11.25 20.67
C VAL A 290 41.45 9.77 20.38
N GLY A 291 42.37 8.94 20.86
CA GLY A 291 42.11 7.71 21.62
C GLY A 291 41.18 6.66 21.03
N LEU A 292 41.78 5.55 20.59
CA LEU A 292 41.14 4.25 20.36
C LEU A 292 40.61 3.64 21.67
N ASP A 293 39.60 2.78 21.49
CA ASP A 293 39.09 1.77 22.43
C ASP A 293 37.95 2.15 23.40
N GLU A 294 36.83 2.60 22.83
CA GLU A 294 35.51 2.11 23.25
C GLU A 294 34.68 1.79 22.01
N VAL A 295 34.69 0.51 21.59
CA VAL A 295 33.68 -0.01 20.64
C VAL A 295 32.37 -0.18 21.42
N ALA A 296 31.79 0.96 21.80
CA ALA A 296 30.46 1.05 22.34
C ALA A 296 29.48 0.82 21.18
N ASN A 297 28.84 -0.35 21.19
CA ASN A 297 27.59 -0.70 20.52
C ASN A 297 26.93 0.45 19.73
N VAL A 298 27.43 0.74 18.51
CA VAL A 298 26.94 1.85 17.69
C VAL A 298 25.55 1.46 17.22
N LYS A 299 24.54 2.01 17.87
CA LYS A 299 23.14 1.91 17.43
C LYS A 299 23.09 2.37 15.97
N LYS A 300 22.60 1.50 15.09
CA LYS A 300 22.42 1.76 13.65
C LYS A 300 21.86 3.18 13.42
N PRO A 301 22.52 4.03 12.62
CA PRO A 301 22.03 5.37 12.33
C PRO A 301 20.68 5.32 11.60
N ASP A 302 19.84 6.33 11.84
CA ASP A 302 18.64 6.54 11.01
C ASP A 302 19.08 7.11 9.65
N PHE A 303 18.90 6.33 8.60
CA PHE A 303 19.23 6.74 7.23
C PHE A 303 18.11 7.55 6.57
N SER A 304 16.95 7.67 7.21
CA SER A 304 15.76 8.28 6.62
C SER A 304 15.93 9.78 6.36
N GLN A 305 16.68 10.50 7.22
CA GLN A 305 17.02 11.94 7.09
C GLN A 305 16.13 12.76 6.15
N TYR A 306 15.14 13.45 6.70
CA TYR A 306 14.20 14.27 5.92
C TYR A 306 13.83 15.55 6.66
N VAL A 307 13.48 16.58 5.89
CA VAL A 307 12.83 17.80 6.38
C VAL A 307 11.32 17.58 6.28
N ASP A 308 10.58 17.61 7.38
CA ASP A 308 9.15 17.28 7.34
C ASP A 308 8.30 18.35 6.61
N LEU A 309 8.59 19.63 6.88
CA LEU A 309 7.83 20.77 6.37
C LEU A 309 8.77 21.95 6.08
N ALA A 310 8.64 22.52 4.89
CA ALA A 310 9.13 23.86 4.58
C ALA A 310 7.97 24.80 4.29
N VAL A 311 8.15 26.09 4.60
CA VAL A 311 7.17 27.14 4.32
C VAL A 311 7.81 28.12 3.35
N LEU A 312 7.16 28.37 2.21
CA LEU A 312 7.61 29.36 1.23
C LEU A 312 6.93 30.71 1.54
N PRO A 313 7.66 31.70 2.08
CA PRO A 313 7.05 32.95 2.48
C PRO A 313 6.77 33.84 1.26
N LYS A 314 5.76 34.71 1.39
CA LYS A 314 5.29 35.61 0.33
C LYS A 314 6.40 36.48 -0.29
N HIS A 315 7.37 36.92 0.51
CA HIS A 315 8.46 37.78 0.02
C HIS A 315 9.40 37.04 -0.95
N THR A 316 9.61 35.73 -0.77
CA THR A 316 10.43 34.91 -1.68
C THR A 316 9.79 34.83 -3.06
N LEU A 317 8.48 34.59 -3.13
CA LEU A 317 7.73 34.60 -4.38
C LEU A 317 7.78 35.95 -5.09
N ARG A 318 7.68 37.05 -4.33
CA ARG A 318 7.74 38.42 -4.86
C ARG A 318 9.11 38.80 -5.42
N SER A 319 10.19 38.24 -4.86
CA SER A 319 11.56 38.64 -5.22
C SER A 319 11.92 38.36 -6.68
N LYS A 320 11.41 37.28 -7.27
CA LYS A 320 11.64 36.96 -8.69
C LYS A 320 10.65 37.68 -9.61
N GLY A 321 9.43 37.99 -9.16
CA GLY A 321 8.47 38.83 -9.89
C GLY A 321 7.87 38.22 -11.16
N GLY A 322 8.19 36.97 -11.48
CA GLY A 322 7.59 36.19 -12.56
C GLY A 322 6.68 35.07 -12.05
N ARG A 323 6.51 34.02 -12.87
CA ARG A 323 5.51 32.97 -12.66
C ARG A 323 5.97 31.91 -11.67
N LEU A 324 5.01 31.20 -11.08
CA LEU A 324 5.26 29.99 -10.31
C LEU A 324 4.89 28.77 -11.16
N ILE A 325 5.85 27.88 -11.41
CA ILE A 325 5.67 26.74 -12.34
C ILE A 325 5.89 25.45 -11.57
N PHE A 326 4.82 24.68 -11.38
CA PHE A 326 4.88 23.37 -10.76
C PHE A 326 5.07 22.29 -11.82
N VAL A 327 5.94 21.31 -11.60
CA VAL A 327 6.22 20.20 -12.52
C VAL A 327 5.98 18.86 -11.83
N GLY A 328 5.39 17.90 -12.54
CA GLY A 328 5.17 16.53 -12.05
C GLY A 328 6.45 15.66 -11.99
N ASP A 329 6.28 14.36 -11.78
CA ASP A 329 7.36 13.39 -11.61
C ASP A 329 8.28 13.31 -12.85
N ILE A 330 9.56 13.60 -12.66
CA ILE A 330 10.55 13.74 -13.75
C ILE A 330 11.28 12.42 -14.01
N HIS A 331 11.59 11.66 -12.97
CA HIS A 331 12.24 10.34 -13.05
C HIS A 331 13.47 10.29 -13.96
N GLY A 332 14.39 11.25 -13.85
CA GLY A 332 15.60 11.27 -14.67
C GLY A 332 15.36 11.50 -16.17
N MET A 333 14.18 11.96 -16.58
CA MET A 333 13.84 12.30 -17.97
C MET A 333 14.29 13.72 -18.33
N HIS A 334 15.61 13.94 -18.34
CA HIS A 334 16.22 15.25 -18.56
C HIS A 334 15.75 15.96 -19.84
N GLN A 335 15.60 15.23 -20.95
CA GLN A 335 15.13 15.84 -22.21
C GLN A 335 13.68 16.34 -22.11
N SER A 336 12.80 15.58 -21.44
CA SER A 336 11.42 16.00 -21.21
C SER A 336 11.36 17.27 -20.36
N LEU A 337 12.20 17.37 -19.32
CA LEU A 337 12.35 18.59 -18.52
C LEU A 337 12.77 19.77 -19.40
N LYS A 338 13.82 19.63 -20.21
CA LYS A 338 14.28 20.71 -21.11
C LYS A 338 13.23 21.14 -22.11
N HIS A 339 12.52 20.18 -22.71
CA HIS A 339 11.44 20.49 -23.64
C HIS A 339 10.30 21.24 -22.96
N LEU A 340 9.92 20.86 -21.74
CA LEU A 340 8.90 21.56 -20.96
C LEU A 340 9.33 23.00 -20.64
N LEU A 341 10.54 23.19 -20.10
CA LEU A 341 11.08 24.51 -19.77
C LEU A 341 11.15 25.43 -21.00
N LYS A 342 11.58 24.89 -22.14
CA LYS A 342 11.57 25.61 -23.42
C LYS A 342 10.16 26.00 -23.83
N LYS A 343 9.19 25.08 -23.69
CA LYS A 343 7.81 25.28 -24.12
C LYS A 343 7.08 26.33 -23.29
N VAL A 344 7.32 26.36 -21.97
CA VAL A 344 6.75 27.40 -21.10
C VAL A 344 7.53 28.72 -21.17
N HIS A 345 8.60 28.77 -21.97
CA HIS A 345 9.55 29.88 -22.03
C HIS A 345 10.05 30.27 -20.63
N PHE A 346 10.52 29.27 -19.88
CA PHE A 346 11.00 29.45 -18.52
C PHE A 346 12.13 30.47 -18.47
N ASP A 347 11.99 31.45 -17.59
CA ASP A 347 13.01 32.48 -17.33
C ASP A 347 13.54 32.34 -15.90
N ALA A 348 14.74 31.80 -15.74
CA ALA A 348 15.34 31.57 -14.43
C ALA A 348 15.55 32.84 -13.58
N ALA A 349 15.58 34.02 -14.21
CA ALA A 349 15.71 35.28 -13.49
C ALA A 349 14.40 35.73 -12.82
N HIS A 350 13.24 35.32 -13.37
CA HIS A 350 11.94 35.84 -12.95
C HIS A 350 10.96 34.74 -12.52
N ASP A 351 10.99 33.57 -13.16
CA ASP A 351 10.13 32.44 -12.85
C ASP A 351 10.71 31.61 -11.69
N THR A 352 9.82 31.00 -10.91
CA THR A 352 10.15 30.02 -9.86
C THR A 352 9.67 28.64 -10.29
N LEU A 353 10.58 27.67 -10.31
CA LEU A 353 10.26 26.26 -10.59
C LEU A 353 10.04 25.50 -9.27
N VAL A 354 8.98 24.71 -9.20
CA VAL A 354 8.68 23.80 -8.08
C VAL A 354 8.38 22.41 -8.62
N HIS A 355 9.06 21.36 -8.19
CA HIS A 355 8.73 19.99 -8.61
C HIS A 355 7.96 19.19 -7.55
N ALA A 356 7.10 18.27 -7.98
CA ALA A 356 6.29 17.40 -7.12
C ALA A 356 7.05 16.17 -6.57
N GLY A 357 8.35 16.07 -6.83
CA GLY A 357 9.22 15.00 -6.34
C GLY A 357 9.44 13.91 -7.39
N ASP A 358 10.11 12.83 -7.00
CA ASP A 358 10.49 11.73 -7.88
C ASP A 358 11.25 12.24 -9.11
N VAL A 359 12.26 13.06 -8.85
CA VAL A 359 13.06 13.71 -9.90
C VAL A 359 14.13 12.80 -10.48
N ILE A 360 14.48 11.73 -9.76
CA ILE A 360 15.50 10.75 -10.15
C ILE A 360 14.95 9.33 -10.20
N THR A 361 15.83 8.39 -10.60
CA THR A 361 15.56 6.95 -10.80
C THR A 361 14.61 6.65 -11.96
N LYS A 362 14.52 5.37 -12.34
CA LYS A 362 13.78 4.83 -13.49
C LYS A 362 14.27 5.30 -14.87
N GLY A 363 14.42 6.60 -15.09
CA GLY A 363 14.99 7.15 -16.32
C GLY A 363 16.52 7.26 -16.31
N PRO A 364 17.13 7.42 -17.50
CA PRO A 364 18.56 7.23 -17.70
C PRO A 364 19.44 8.40 -17.22
N LYS A 365 18.87 9.59 -17.03
CA LYS A 365 19.61 10.87 -16.89
C LYS A 365 19.35 11.57 -15.56
N SER A 366 19.32 10.79 -14.47
CA SER A 366 19.04 11.27 -13.11
C SER A 366 19.98 12.39 -12.65
N ARG A 367 21.29 12.28 -12.93
CA ARG A 367 22.27 13.28 -12.47
C ARG A 367 22.17 14.58 -13.27
N GLU A 368 21.90 14.48 -14.56
CA GLU A 368 21.66 15.64 -15.42
C GLU A 368 20.39 16.39 -15.00
N VAL A 369 19.31 15.69 -14.61
CA VAL A 369 18.13 16.33 -14.00
C VAL A 369 18.52 17.09 -12.73
N LEU A 370 19.26 16.46 -11.80
CA LEU A 370 19.67 17.14 -10.57
C LEU A 370 20.53 18.38 -10.85
N GLN A 371 21.48 18.29 -11.79
CA GLN A 371 22.33 19.42 -12.17
C GLN A 371 21.53 20.57 -12.75
N GLU A 372 20.56 20.28 -13.62
CA GLU A 372 19.66 21.29 -14.18
C GLU A 372 18.82 21.93 -13.06
N LEU A 373 18.17 21.14 -12.20
CA LEU A 373 17.35 21.67 -11.09
C LEU A 373 18.16 22.55 -10.12
N ILE A 374 19.37 22.13 -9.77
CA ILE A 374 20.29 22.93 -8.94
C ILE A 374 20.65 24.24 -9.66
N SER A 375 20.94 24.20 -10.96
CA SER A 375 21.31 25.41 -11.73
C SER A 375 20.17 26.42 -11.85
N LEU A 376 18.92 25.95 -11.80
CA LEU A 376 17.72 26.79 -11.87
C LEU A 376 17.26 27.28 -10.50
N ASP A 377 17.95 26.91 -9.41
CA ASP A 377 17.50 27.17 -8.04
C ASP A 377 16.05 26.67 -7.84
N ALA A 378 15.79 25.47 -8.35
CA ALA A 378 14.46 24.87 -8.32
C ALA A 378 14.10 24.45 -6.90
N LEU A 379 12.85 24.71 -6.51
CA LEU A 379 12.26 24.18 -5.30
C LEU A 379 11.58 22.84 -5.60
N GLY A 380 11.19 22.12 -4.55
CA GLY A 380 10.33 20.96 -4.72
C GLY A 380 10.17 20.17 -3.44
N VAL A 381 9.40 19.10 -3.54
CA VAL A 381 9.20 18.14 -2.44
C VAL A 381 9.90 16.83 -2.73
N ARG A 382 10.19 16.08 -1.67
CA ARG A 382 10.77 14.74 -1.72
C ARG A 382 9.77 13.73 -2.29
N GLY A 383 10.18 12.96 -3.30
CA GLY A 383 9.47 11.77 -3.75
C GLY A 383 9.93 10.47 -3.09
N ASN A 384 9.16 9.40 -3.26
CA ASN A 384 9.48 8.11 -2.62
C ASN A 384 10.69 7.42 -3.25
N GLN A 385 11.00 7.66 -4.53
CA GLN A 385 12.22 7.16 -5.14
C GLN A 385 13.43 7.99 -4.73
N ASP A 386 13.26 9.31 -4.61
CA ASP A 386 14.30 10.21 -4.10
C ASP A 386 14.72 9.76 -2.69
N GLN A 387 13.72 9.43 -1.86
CA GLN A 387 13.91 8.97 -0.49
C GLN A 387 14.77 7.69 -0.43
N LYS A 388 14.51 6.68 -1.27
CA LYS A 388 15.33 5.46 -1.29
C LYS A 388 16.79 5.74 -1.61
N VAL A 389 17.08 6.69 -2.49
CA VAL A 389 18.46 7.10 -2.83
C VAL A 389 19.13 7.77 -1.64
N VAL A 390 18.40 8.61 -0.91
CA VAL A 390 18.91 9.26 0.32
C VAL A 390 19.30 8.22 1.36
N GLU A 391 18.41 7.25 1.61
CA GLU A 391 18.69 6.23 2.61
C GLU A 391 19.89 5.36 2.21
N TRP A 392 19.97 4.95 0.93
CA TRP A 392 21.12 4.21 0.41
C TRP A 392 22.42 5.00 0.56
N ARG A 393 22.39 6.31 0.28
CA ARG A 393 23.57 7.16 0.43
C ARG A 393 24.01 7.26 1.88
N GLY A 394 23.08 7.40 2.83
CA GLY A 394 23.36 7.39 4.26
C GLY A 394 24.01 6.10 4.71
N TRP A 395 23.48 4.94 4.28
CA TRP A 395 24.08 3.64 4.58
C TRP A 395 25.49 3.49 3.98
N ILE A 396 25.69 3.92 2.72
CA ILE A 396 27.01 3.88 2.08
C ILE A 396 28.02 4.74 2.86
N GLN A 397 27.65 5.96 3.24
CA GLN A 397 28.53 6.84 4.02
C GLN A 397 28.86 6.25 5.38
N TRP A 398 27.89 5.63 6.04
CA TRP A 398 28.10 4.92 7.29
C TRP A 398 29.12 3.80 7.13
N VAL A 399 28.96 2.92 6.13
CA VAL A 399 29.94 1.85 5.85
C VAL A 399 31.33 2.43 5.55
N LEU A 400 31.42 3.48 4.72
CA LEU A 400 32.69 4.10 4.36
C LEU A 400 33.41 4.78 5.53
N GLY A 401 32.67 5.22 6.55
CA GLY A 401 33.22 5.80 7.77
C GLY A 401 33.86 4.78 8.72
N HIS A 402 33.63 3.48 8.53
CA HIS A 402 34.19 2.44 9.40
C HIS A 402 35.52 1.90 8.88
N LYS A 403 36.42 1.49 9.79
CA LYS A 403 37.69 0.85 9.45
C LYS A 403 37.44 -0.41 8.61
N GLY A 404 38.07 -0.48 7.44
CA GLY A 404 37.91 -1.60 6.51
C GLY A 404 36.64 -1.58 5.66
N GLY A 405 35.70 -0.65 5.91
CA GLY A 405 34.42 -0.56 5.20
C GLY A 405 34.57 -0.29 3.70
N LYS A 406 35.49 0.62 3.33
CA LYS A 406 35.80 0.90 1.91
C LYS A 406 36.29 -0.35 1.15
N ALA A 407 37.22 -1.10 1.74
CA ALA A 407 37.80 -2.28 1.10
C ALA A 407 36.73 -3.38 0.95
N TRP A 408 35.92 -3.61 1.98
CA TRP A 408 34.83 -4.56 1.91
C TRP A 408 33.76 -4.14 0.89
N LEU A 409 33.35 -2.87 0.88
CA LEU A 409 32.29 -2.40 -0.01
C LEU A 409 32.68 -2.62 -1.48
N ILE A 410 33.94 -2.33 -1.84
CA ILE A 410 34.47 -2.58 -3.19
C ILE A 410 34.44 -4.09 -3.53
N GLN A 411 34.81 -4.96 -2.59
CA GLN A 411 34.74 -6.41 -2.80
C GLN A 411 33.29 -6.88 -2.98
N MET A 412 32.37 -6.32 -2.19
CA MET A 412 30.96 -6.66 -2.25
C MET A 412 30.30 -6.20 -3.55
N GLU A 413 30.63 -4.98 -4.01
CA GLU A 413 30.20 -4.45 -5.29
C GLU A 413 30.64 -5.36 -6.45
N LYS A 414 31.90 -5.82 -6.45
CA LYS A 414 32.39 -6.78 -7.45
C LYS A 414 31.62 -8.10 -7.43
N LYS A 415 31.30 -8.63 -6.25
CA LYS A 415 30.51 -9.87 -6.12
C LYS A 415 29.11 -9.70 -6.71
N VAL A 416 28.48 -8.55 -6.50
CA VAL A 416 27.14 -8.28 -7.02
C VAL A 416 27.17 -8.04 -8.52
N GLU A 417 28.18 -7.35 -9.04
CA GLU A 417 28.36 -7.15 -10.49
C GLU A 417 28.63 -8.46 -11.25
N ALA A 418 29.28 -9.44 -10.60
CA ALA A 418 29.45 -10.77 -11.16
C ALA A 418 28.11 -11.53 -11.34
N VAL A 419 27.07 -11.16 -10.59
CA VAL A 419 25.73 -11.74 -10.69
C VAL A 419 24.90 -10.90 -11.66
N LYS A 420 24.84 -11.31 -12.93
CA LYS A 420 24.16 -10.56 -14.01
C LYS A 420 22.69 -10.24 -13.73
N LYS A 421 21.96 -11.14 -13.07
CA LYS A 421 20.55 -10.98 -12.69
C LYS A 421 20.33 -11.54 -11.28
N PRO A 422 20.53 -10.73 -10.22
CA PRO A 422 20.41 -11.21 -8.85
C PRO A 422 18.97 -11.64 -8.52
N LYS A 423 18.80 -12.86 -8.02
CA LYS A 423 17.53 -13.39 -7.51
C LYS A 423 17.34 -12.98 -6.04
N LYS A 424 16.15 -13.23 -5.48
CA LYS A 424 15.85 -12.93 -4.07
C LYS A 424 16.85 -13.55 -3.09
N SER A 425 17.27 -14.79 -3.35
CA SER A 425 18.27 -15.51 -2.55
C SER A 425 19.65 -14.85 -2.59
N ASP A 426 20.04 -14.22 -3.71
CA ASP A 426 21.29 -13.46 -3.80
C ASP A 426 21.26 -12.23 -2.88
N TYR A 427 20.16 -11.48 -2.85
CA TYR A 427 20.01 -10.34 -1.94
C TYR A 427 20.00 -10.76 -0.47
N GLU A 428 19.40 -11.90 -0.14
CA GLU A 428 19.46 -12.47 1.20
C GLU A 428 20.90 -12.88 1.57
N ARG A 429 21.65 -13.49 0.64
CA ARG A 429 23.07 -13.77 0.82
C ARG A 429 23.87 -12.49 1.04
N PHE A 430 23.64 -11.45 0.23
CA PHE A 430 24.31 -10.16 0.39
C PHE A 430 24.01 -9.51 1.74
N ARG A 431 22.76 -9.59 2.19
CA ARG A 431 22.35 -9.10 3.52
C ARG A 431 23.03 -9.86 4.65
N LYS A 432 23.10 -11.20 4.57
CA LYS A 432 23.78 -12.03 5.56
C LYS A 432 25.28 -11.69 5.62
N GLU A 433 25.92 -11.52 4.47
CA GLU A 433 27.34 -11.14 4.41
C GLU A 433 27.56 -9.75 5.04
N ALA A 434 26.71 -8.76 4.71
CA ALA A 434 26.80 -7.43 5.30
C ALA A 434 26.56 -7.43 6.81
N ALA A 435 25.56 -8.18 7.28
CA ALA A 435 25.27 -8.35 8.71
C ALA A 435 26.44 -9.01 9.46
N SER A 436 27.15 -9.97 8.85
CA SER A 436 28.34 -10.60 9.45
C SER A 436 29.50 -9.61 9.74
N LYS A 437 29.49 -8.46 9.08
CA LYS A 437 30.44 -7.36 9.28
C LYS A 437 29.87 -6.21 10.13
N GLY A 438 28.65 -6.36 10.66
CA GLY A 438 27.94 -5.32 11.39
C GLY A 438 27.30 -4.25 10.51
N TRP A 439 27.22 -4.45 9.19
CA TRP A 439 26.63 -3.50 8.23
C TRP A 439 25.26 -3.96 7.75
N GLU A 440 24.29 -4.06 8.66
CA GLU A 440 22.97 -4.59 8.35
C GLU A 440 22.26 -3.81 7.22
N ILE A 441 21.86 -4.54 6.17
CA ILE A 441 21.05 -4.02 5.06
C ILE A 441 19.57 -4.30 5.35
N PRO A 442 18.68 -3.30 5.31
CA PRO A 442 17.25 -3.51 5.55
C PRO A 442 16.60 -4.61 4.66
N PRO A 443 15.56 -5.32 5.14
CA PRO A 443 14.93 -6.45 4.43
C PRO A 443 14.39 -6.17 3.02
N ARG A 444 14.06 -4.92 2.70
CA ARG A 444 13.51 -4.51 1.38
C ARG A 444 14.55 -3.85 0.48
N TRP A 445 15.78 -3.69 0.96
CA TRP A 445 16.84 -3.04 0.22
C TRP A 445 17.59 -4.06 -0.63
N GLN A 446 17.70 -3.76 -1.92
CA GLN A 446 18.39 -4.56 -2.90
C GLN A 446 19.78 -3.96 -3.16
N PHE A 447 20.81 -4.51 -2.52
CA PHE A 447 22.19 -4.06 -2.69
C PHE A 447 22.65 -4.23 -4.13
N GLY A 448 23.27 -3.21 -4.71
CA GLY A 448 23.65 -3.21 -6.12
C GLY A 448 22.50 -2.91 -7.09
N SER A 449 21.29 -2.60 -6.63
CA SER A 449 20.22 -2.06 -7.48
C SER A 449 20.61 -0.75 -8.15
N ASP A 450 19.85 -0.30 -9.16
CA ASP A 450 20.11 0.98 -9.81
C ASP A 450 20.00 2.17 -8.86
N THR A 451 19.10 2.09 -7.89
CA THR A 451 18.98 3.07 -6.80
C THR A 451 20.26 3.12 -5.96
N TYR A 452 20.81 1.94 -5.58
CA TYR A 452 22.10 1.85 -4.88
C TYR A 452 23.23 2.45 -5.72
N ARG A 453 23.33 2.06 -6.99
CA ARG A 453 24.38 2.55 -7.91
C ARG A 453 24.29 4.06 -8.12
N LEU A 454 23.08 4.60 -8.21
CA LEU A 454 22.87 6.03 -8.30
C LEU A 454 23.37 6.71 -7.01
N ALA A 455 22.91 6.26 -5.83
CA ALA A 455 23.36 6.77 -4.54
C ALA A 455 24.89 6.75 -4.41
N ARG A 456 25.54 5.68 -4.89
CA ARG A 456 27.00 5.54 -4.90
C ARG A 456 27.70 6.61 -5.76
N ARG A 457 27.10 6.99 -6.89
CA ARG A 457 27.67 7.93 -7.87
C ARG A 457 27.31 9.40 -7.66
N LEU A 458 26.31 9.71 -6.83
CA LEU A 458 25.93 11.10 -6.56
C LEU A 458 27.09 11.91 -5.99
N LYS A 459 27.27 13.12 -6.52
CA LYS A 459 28.18 14.13 -5.97
C LYS A 459 27.61 14.70 -4.66
N PRO A 460 28.45 15.30 -3.80
CA PRO A 460 27.99 15.90 -2.54
C PRO A 460 26.88 16.95 -2.72
N ASN A 461 27.02 17.86 -3.69
CA ASN A 461 26.00 18.89 -3.97
C ASN A 461 24.69 18.30 -4.51
N GLU A 462 24.76 17.28 -5.38
CA GLU A 462 23.60 16.54 -5.88
C GLU A 462 22.86 15.84 -4.73
N TYR A 463 23.60 15.24 -3.78
CA TYR A 463 23.04 14.61 -2.58
C TYR A 463 22.55 15.61 -1.53
N GLN A 464 23.10 16.82 -1.49
CA GLN A 464 22.60 17.88 -0.63
C GLN A 464 21.27 18.41 -1.14
N TYR A 465 21.12 18.61 -2.46
CA TYR A 465 19.86 19.05 -3.08
C TYR A 465 18.68 18.15 -2.74
N LEU A 466 18.75 16.86 -3.13
CA LEU A 466 18.85 15.81 -2.12
C LEU A 466 18.17 16.10 -0.80
N LEU A 467 18.93 16.00 0.29
CA LEU A 467 18.54 16.20 1.68
C LEU A 467 17.67 17.44 1.96
N ASP A 468 17.88 18.53 1.21
CA ASP A 468 17.19 19.80 1.45
C ASP A 468 15.72 19.77 1.00
N MET A 469 15.31 18.84 0.14
CA MET A 469 13.91 18.69 -0.27
C MET A 469 13.02 18.27 0.91
N PRO A 470 12.00 19.07 1.28
CA PRO A 470 11.05 18.73 2.32
C PRO A 470 10.02 17.68 1.86
N ILE A 471 9.40 16.98 2.81
CA ILE A 471 8.25 16.09 2.54
C ILE A 471 7.01 16.90 2.15
N VAL A 472 6.85 18.09 2.74
CA VAL A 472 5.75 19.03 2.45
C VAL A 472 6.31 20.43 2.22
N LEU A 473 5.83 21.10 1.18
CA LEU A 473 6.06 22.53 0.95
C LEU A 473 4.75 23.28 1.08
N HIS A 474 4.63 24.13 2.10
CA HIS A 474 3.46 24.96 2.36
C HIS A 474 3.67 26.37 1.79
N ILE A 475 2.69 26.86 1.02
CA ILE A 475 2.72 28.20 0.41
C ILE A 475 1.51 29.01 0.92
N PRO A 476 1.64 29.68 2.09
CA PRO A 476 0.53 30.34 2.76
C PRO A 476 -0.14 31.42 1.90
N SER A 477 0.64 32.17 1.13
CA SER A 477 0.11 33.26 0.29
C SER A 477 -0.75 32.79 -0.88
N LEU A 478 -0.71 31.50 -1.21
CA LEU A 478 -1.54 30.87 -2.24
C LEU A 478 -2.54 29.88 -1.64
N HIS A 479 -2.61 29.75 -0.30
CA HIS A 479 -3.37 28.70 0.38
C HIS A 479 -3.18 27.32 -0.26
N THR A 480 -1.91 27.00 -0.55
CA THR A 480 -1.52 25.81 -1.34
C THR A 480 -0.51 24.97 -0.57
N ILE A 481 -0.70 23.65 -0.61
CA ILE A 481 0.22 22.66 -0.05
C ILE A 481 0.73 21.77 -1.18
N VAL A 482 2.04 21.67 -1.32
CA VAL A 482 2.68 20.73 -2.25
C VAL A 482 3.12 19.49 -1.48
N VAL A 483 2.75 18.31 -1.97
CA VAL A 483 3.15 17.00 -1.44
C VAL A 483 3.47 16.07 -2.59
N HIS A 484 4.27 15.03 -2.37
CA HIS A 484 4.53 14.09 -3.46
C HIS A 484 3.32 13.20 -3.78
N ALA A 485 2.76 12.47 -2.80
CA ALA A 485 1.67 11.53 -3.09
C ALA A 485 0.30 12.02 -2.61
N GLY A 486 0.18 12.46 -1.36
CA GLY A 486 -1.11 12.92 -0.84
C GLY A 486 -1.12 13.31 0.63
N ILE A 487 -2.21 13.95 1.02
CA ILE A 487 -2.51 14.42 2.37
C ILE A 487 -4.03 14.32 2.61
N LEU A 488 -4.46 14.06 3.84
CA LEU A 488 -5.89 13.95 4.15
C LEU A 488 -6.48 15.27 4.67
N PRO A 489 -7.75 15.58 4.36
CA PRO A 489 -8.44 16.75 4.89
C PRO A 489 -9.04 16.51 6.30
N MET A 490 -9.13 15.23 6.71
CA MET A 490 -9.69 14.78 7.98
C MET A 490 -9.14 13.40 8.36
N ASP A 491 -9.23 13.00 9.63
CA ASP A 491 -8.96 11.62 10.05
C ASP A 491 -10.18 10.73 9.70
N PRO A 492 -10.08 9.79 8.74
CA PRO A 492 -11.21 8.96 8.30
C PRO A 492 -11.72 8.01 9.39
N ARG A 493 -11.00 7.86 10.51
CA ARG A 493 -11.42 7.06 11.67
C ARG A 493 -12.34 7.82 12.63
N ARG A 494 -12.68 9.08 12.32
CA ARG A 494 -13.48 9.96 13.17
C ARG A 494 -14.61 10.58 12.36
N LYS A 495 -15.70 10.91 13.05
CA LYS A 495 -16.80 11.66 12.45
C LYS A 495 -16.34 13.04 11.96
N ILE A 496 -16.87 13.50 10.83
CA ILE A 496 -16.50 14.78 10.21
C ILE A 496 -16.80 15.98 11.11
N LEU A 497 -17.89 15.94 11.88
CA LEU A 497 -18.26 16.96 12.86
C LEU A 497 -17.57 16.78 14.22
N SER A 498 -16.64 15.84 14.36
CA SER A 498 -15.93 15.64 15.62
C SER A 498 -15.04 16.84 15.93
N LYS A 499 -15.08 17.36 17.16
CA LYS A 499 -14.20 18.45 17.66
C LYS A 499 -12.68 18.19 17.56
N ARG A 500 -12.27 17.00 17.12
CA ARG A 500 -10.88 16.62 16.86
C ARG A 500 -10.51 16.68 15.37
N GLN A 501 -11.45 17.02 14.50
CA GLN A 501 -11.19 17.25 13.08
C GLN A 501 -10.81 18.72 12.87
N PRO A 502 -9.69 19.00 12.20
CA PRO A 502 -9.18 20.37 12.06
C PRO A 502 -10.13 21.31 11.32
N LEU A 503 -10.96 20.77 10.40
CA LEU A 503 -11.90 21.55 9.59
C LEU A 503 -13.32 21.62 10.18
N SER A 504 -13.59 20.95 11.31
CA SER A 504 -14.93 20.93 11.93
C SER A 504 -15.22 22.13 12.83
N HIS A 505 -14.20 22.94 13.10
CA HIS A 505 -14.28 24.10 13.98
C HIS A 505 -13.30 25.18 13.51
N PRO A 506 -13.60 26.46 13.74
CA PRO A 506 -12.65 27.52 13.44
C PRO A 506 -11.37 27.33 14.28
N PRO A 507 -10.19 27.74 13.76
CA PRO A 507 -8.94 27.66 14.50
C PRO A 507 -9.03 28.44 15.83
N LYS A 508 -8.51 27.85 16.91
CA LYS A 508 -8.44 28.51 18.23
C LYS A 508 -7.39 29.61 18.22
N ALA A 509 -7.74 30.78 17.69
CA ALA A 509 -6.92 31.97 17.77
C ALA A 509 -7.19 32.75 19.07
N LYS A 510 -6.15 33.39 19.63
CA LYS A 510 -6.36 34.52 20.56
C LYS A 510 -7.16 35.59 19.80
N GLN A 511 -8.14 36.23 20.45
CA GLN A 511 -9.06 37.20 19.84
C GLN A 511 -8.33 38.23 18.94
N ASN A 512 -8.98 38.65 17.83
CA ASN A 512 -8.51 39.63 16.83
C ASN A 512 -7.41 39.17 15.85
N LYS A 513 -7.61 38.06 15.14
CA LYS A 513 -6.76 37.67 14.00
C LYS A 513 -7.43 37.96 12.65
N THR A 514 -6.63 38.34 11.66
CA THR A 514 -7.07 38.46 10.26
C THR A 514 -7.47 37.09 9.71
N GLU A 515 -8.31 37.08 8.67
CA GLU A 515 -8.73 35.85 8.00
C GLU A 515 -7.53 35.03 7.50
N ASP A 516 -6.54 35.66 6.87
CA ASP A 516 -5.29 35.02 6.45
C ASP A 516 -4.59 34.29 7.61
N ALA A 517 -4.55 34.90 8.80
CA ALA A 517 -3.92 34.29 9.95
C ALA A 517 -4.72 33.08 10.49
N LEU A 518 -6.04 33.08 10.32
CA LEU A 518 -6.90 31.93 10.60
C LEU A 518 -6.66 30.82 9.57
N ARG A 519 -6.65 31.14 8.27
CA ARG A 519 -6.33 30.18 7.19
C ARG A 519 -4.99 29.50 7.41
N ASN A 520 -3.95 30.28 7.71
CA ASN A 520 -2.62 29.75 8.02
C ASN A 520 -2.62 28.83 9.25
N THR A 521 -3.46 29.10 10.25
CA THR A 521 -3.60 28.24 11.42
C THR A 521 -4.34 26.95 11.07
N GLN A 522 -5.39 27.02 10.25
CA GLN A 522 -6.13 25.86 9.75
C GLN A 522 -5.23 24.94 8.90
N GLU A 523 -4.47 25.51 7.97
CA GLU A 523 -3.56 24.76 7.09
C GLU A 523 -2.47 24.03 7.89
N ARG A 524 -1.96 24.65 8.96
CA ARG A 524 -1.04 23.98 9.89
C ARG A 524 -1.72 22.85 10.65
N ALA A 525 -2.98 23.03 11.07
CA ALA A 525 -3.75 21.98 11.75
C ALA A 525 -4.00 20.78 10.83
N LEU A 526 -4.22 20.99 9.52
CA LEU A 526 -4.29 19.89 8.54
C LEU A 526 -3.00 19.05 8.53
N LEU A 527 -1.84 19.69 8.70
CA LEU A 527 -0.55 19.01 8.73
C LEU A 527 -0.25 18.31 10.06
N SER A 528 -0.62 18.92 11.20
CA SER A 528 -0.24 18.43 12.54
C SER A 528 -1.30 17.57 13.24
N ASP A 529 -2.58 17.84 13.03
CA ASP A 529 -3.65 17.30 13.88
C ASP A 529 -4.23 15.98 13.34
N ILE A 530 -3.95 15.67 12.07
CA ILE A 530 -4.36 14.42 11.42
C ILE A 530 -3.20 13.43 11.53
N PRO A 531 -3.34 12.33 12.30
CA PRO A 531 -2.21 11.43 12.57
C PRO A 531 -1.53 10.88 11.32
N GLN A 532 -2.30 10.59 10.27
CA GLN A 532 -1.81 10.09 8.99
C GLN A 532 -0.89 11.10 8.27
N ASN A 533 -1.13 12.40 8.45
CA ASN A 533 -0.34 13.46 7.83
C ASN A 533 1.00 13.70 8.56
N THR A 534 1.12 13.19 9.79
CA THR A 534 2.38 13.23 10.56
C THR A 534 3.36 12.13 10.16
N ASP A 535 2.93 11.13 9.38
CA ASP A 535 3.78 10.05 8.88
C ASP A 535 4.34 10.39 7.47
N PRO A 536 5.66 10.61 7.32
CA PRO A 536 6.28 10.90 6.03
C PRO A 536 6.02 9.81 5.00
N TRP A 537 6.01 8.55 5.42
CA TRP A 537 5.84 7.42 4.53
C TRP A 537 4.41 7.25 4.03
N VAL A 538 3.44 7.78 4.77
CA VAL A 538 2.07 7.95 4.29
C VAL A 538 2.05 9.06 3.24
N LYS A 539 2.58 10.25 3.53
CA LYS A 539 2.63 11.39 2.58
C LYS A 539 3.36 11.08 1.27
N LEU A 540 4.38 10.22 1.33
CA LEU A 540 5.18 9.78 0.19
C LEU A 540 4.53 8.68 -0.65
N ASN A 541 3.49 7.99 -0.16
CA ASN A 541 2.97 6.80 -0.85
C ASN A 541 1.43 6.68 -0.85
N MET A 542 0.70 7.63 -0.27
CA MET A 542 -0.76 7.59 -0.19
C MET A 542 -1.39 7.59 -1.59
N ARG A 543 -2.32 6.66 -1.83
CA ARG A 543 -3.12 6.63 -3.07
C ARG A 543 -4.61 6.57 -2.79
N THR A 544 -5.00 5.73 -1.85
CA THR A 544 -6.40 5.46 -1.52
C THR A 544 -6.61 5.32 -0.02
N ILE A 545 -7.88 5.38 0.37
CA ILE A 545 -8.40 5.19 1.71
C ILE A 545 -9.30 3.97 1.66
N LEU A 546 -9.00 2.96 2.47
CA LEU A 546 -9.81 1.75 2.57
C LEU A 546 -11.08 2.02 3.38
N ASP A 547 -12.08 1.14 3.26
CA ASP A 547 -13.37 1.27 3.98
C ASP A 547 -13.22 1.30 5.51
N ASP A 548 -12.11 0.78 6.06
CA ASP A 548 -11.78 0.83 7.48
C ASP A 548 -11.04 2.11 7.91
N GLY A 549 -10.88 3.07 6.99
CA GLY A 549 -10.16 4.33 7.19
C GLY A 549 -8.64 4.20 7.16
N LYS A 550 -8.08 3.04 6.84
CA LYS A 550 -6.62 2.90 6.65
C LYS A 550 -6.17 3.49 5.33
N ILE A 551 -4.97 4.05 5.35
CA ILE A 551 -4.34 4.60 4.15
C ILE A 551 -3.59 3.49 3.43
N SER A 552 -3.84 3.41 2.13
CA SER A 552 -3.28 2.40 1.26
C SER A 552 -2.42 3.04 0.17
N ARG A 553 -1.38 2.31 -0.20
CA ARG A 553 -0.47 2.61 -1.31
C ARG A 553 -0.90 1.93 -2.62
N ASN A 554 -1.96 1.14 -2.55
CA ASN A 554 -2.47 0.30 -3.64
C ASN A 554 -3.73 0.92 -4.25
N LYS A 555 -4.22 0.35 -5.37
CA LYS A 555 -5.37 0.89 -6.11
C LYS A 555 -6.75 0.56 -5.51
N GLY A 556 -6.83 -0.19 -4.41
CA GLY A 556 -8.09 -0.52 -3.74
C GLY A 556 -8.53 0.55 -2.74
N GLY A 557 -9.81 0.92 -2.77
CA GLY A 557 -10.42 1.92 -1.87
C GLY A 557 -10.79 3.23 -2.57
N SER A 558 -11.21 4.22 -1.78
CA SER A 558 -11.58 5.57 -2.23
C SER A 558 -10.35 6.41 -2.47
N GLU A 559 -10.30 7.24 -3.51
CA GLU A 559 -9.13 8.10 -3.72
C GLU A 559 -9.05 9.15 -2.61
N TRP A 560 -7.84 9.42 -2.10
CA TRP A 560 -7.68 10.47 -1.10
C TRP A 560 -8.10 11.84 -1.64
N THR A 561 -7.91 12.07 -2.95
CA THR A 561 -8.30 13.31 -3.64
C THR A 561 -9.80 13.49 -3.70
N ASP A 562 -10.58 12.42 -3.81
CA ASP A 562 -12.04 12.48 -3.76
C ASP A 562 -12.50 12.96 -2.38
N LEU A 563 -11.93 12.37 -1.33
CA LEU A 563 -12.17 12.83 0.05
C LEU A 563 -11.76 14.29 0.24
N TRP A 564 -10.57 14.66 -0.25
CA TRP A 564 -10.05 16.03 -0.18
C TRP A 564 -11.02 17.05 -0.77
N ASN A 565 -11.41 16.85 -2.03
CA ASN A 565 -12.28 17.79 -2.72
C ASN A 565 -13.67 17.82 -2.06
N LYS A 566 -14.22 16.66 -1.69
CA LYS A 566 -15.53 16.60 -1.05
C LYS A 566 -15.60 17.33 0.28
N VAL A 567 -14.57 17.22 1.12
CA VAL A 567 -14.52 17.93 2.40
C VAL A 567 -14.39 19.43 2.18
N LEU A 568 -13.56 19.87 1.24
CA LEU A 568 -13.36 21.28 0.98
C LEU A 568 -14.55 21.97 0.29
N ASP A 569 -15.36 21.24 -0.47
CA ASP A 569 -16.64 21.75 -0.99
C ASP A 569 -17.64 22.09 0.12
N LEU A 570 -17.43 21.61 1.35
CA LEU A 570 -18.25 21.96 2.51
C LEU A 570 -17.76 23.23 3.24
N CYS A 571 -16.57 23.76 2.92
CA CYS A 571 -16.02 24.94 3.59
C CYS A 571 -16.73 26.22 3.14
N GLU A 572 -17.39 26.93 4.07
CA GLU A 572 -18.14 28.18 3.79
C GLU A 572 -17.58 29.43 4.51
N GLY A 573 -16.48 29.29 5.26
CA GLY A 573 -15.87 30.35 6.06
C GLY A 573 -15.95 30.13 7.57
N PHE A 574 -15.13 30.84 8.33
CA PHE A 574 -14.93 30.58 9.77
C PHE A 574 -16.11 30.97 10.67
N ASP A 575 -17.00 31.85 10.20
CA ASP A 575 -18.14 32.36 10.99
C ASP A 575 -19.39 31.47 10.89
N VAL A 576 -19.37 30.47 10.01
CA VAL A 576 -20.50 29.56 9.80
C VAL A 576 -20.60 28.58 10.96
N LYS A 577 -21.81 28.30 11.47
CA LYS A 577 -22.01 27.19 12.41
C LYS A 577 -22.19 25.89 11.62
N PRO A 578 -21.56 24.77 12.01
CA PRO A 578 -21.76 23.50 11.31
C PRO A 578 -23.26 23.14 11.28
N GLN A 579 -23.85 23.06 10.09
CA GLN A 579 -25.27 22.74 9.93
C GLN A 579 -25.46 21.26 9.65
N SER A 580 -26.21 20.59 10.53
CA SER A 580 -26.76 19.24 10.30
C SER A 580 -28.25 19.35 9.97
N VAL A 581 -28.71 18.79 8.85
CA VAL A 581 -30.13 18.82 8.47
C VAL A 581 -30.83 17.51 8.86
N PRO A 582 -32.05 17.57 9.43
CA PRO A 582 -32.88 16.40 9.65
C PRO A 582 -33.16 15.62 8.36
N ASP A 583 -33.23 14.29 8.49
CA ASP A 583 -33.18 13.25 7.45
C ASP A 583 -34.43 13.21 6.54
N ASP A 584 -34.73 14.28 5.79
CA ASP A 584 -35.92 14.33 4.92
C ASP A 584 -35.68 14.84 3.48
N THR A 585 -34.41 14.92 3.07
CA THR A 585 -34.07 15.09 1.66
C THR A 585 -33.04 14.05 1.27
N SER A 586 -33.51 12.97 0.65
CA SER A 586 -32.67 12.09 -0.15
C SER A 586 -31.98 12.94 -1.22
N PHE A 587 -30.73 13.31 -0.98
CA PHE A 587 -29.87 13.83 -2.03
C PHE A 587 -29.55 12.66 -2.95
N GLU A 588 -30.40 12.45 -3.95
CA GLU A 588 -30.14 11.48 -5.02
C GLU A 588 -28.86 11.89 -5.77
N GLY A 589 -27.98 10.92 -6.00
CA GLY A 589 -27.05 11.02 -7.14
C GLY A 589 -25.58 11.27 -6.84
N SER A 590 -25.06 10.95 -5.66
CA SER A 590 -23.61 10.91 -5.49
C SER A 590 -23.04 9.50 -5.69
N ASN A 591 -22.23 9.32 -6.72
CA ASN A 591 -21.56 8.06 -7.07
C ASN A 591 -20.39 7.74 -6.10
N TRP A 592 -20.55 8.08 -4.82
CA TRP A 592 -19.49 7.94 -3.83
C TRP A 592 -19.47 6.53 -3.21
N PRO A 593 -18.31 6.13 -2.66
CA PRO A 593 -18.22 4.97 -1.79
C PRO A 593 -19.18 5.08 -0.60
N LYS A 594 -19.89 4.00 -0.28
CA LYS A 594 -20.95 3.95 0.75
C LYS A 594 -20.54 4.53 2.11
N TRP A 595 -19.28 4.34 2.51
CA TRP A 595 -18.79 4.86 3.79
C TRP A 595 -18.71 6.39 3.78
N MET A 596 -18.34 7.01 2.65
CA MET A 596 -18.34 8.46 2.48
C MET A 596 -19.77 8.98 2.50
N ASP A 597 -20.69 8.38 1.73
CA ASP A 597 -22.11 8.79 1.75
C ASP A 597 -22.68 8.79 3.17
N ASN A 598 -22.39 7.73 3.95
CA ASN A 598 -22.84 7.64 5.34
C ASN A 598 -22.17 8.66 6.26
N GLU A 599 -20.95 9.08 5.95
CA GLU A 599 -20.20 10.05 6.76
C GLU A 599 -20.65 11.48 6.48
N PHE A 600 -20.91 11.81 5.22
CA PHE A 600 -21.35 13.14 4.78
C PHE A 600 -22.86 13.35 4.86
N ARG A 601 -23.64 12.29 5.11
CA ARG A 601 -25.10 12.38 5.23
C ARG A 601 -25.50 13.43 6.27
N GLY A 602 -26.30 14.40 5.82
CA GLY A 602 -26.85 15.46 6.67
C GLY A 602 -25.88 16.61 6.96
N VAL A 603 -24.63 16.58 6.49
CA VAL A 603 -23.66 17.68 6.67
C VAL A 603 -23.75 18.64 5.49
N LYS A 604 -24.13 19.91 5.76
CA LYS A 604 -24.22 20.95 4.72
C LYS A 604 -22.98 21.81 4.62
N SER A 605 -22.43 22.24 5.75
CA SER A 605 -21.30 23.17 5.76
C SER A 605 -20.38 22.98 6.96
N LEU A 606 -19.13 23.40 6.79
CA LEU A 606 -18.03 23.36 7.74
C LEU A 606 -17.43 24.76 7.92
N PRO A 607 -17.01 25.11 9.16
CA PRO A 607 -16.44 26.40 9.50
C PRO A 607 -14.95 26.51 9.11
N CYS A 608 -14.67 26.33 7.83
CA CYS A 608 -13.33 26.28 7.27
C CYS A 608 -13.23 27.10 5.99
N ARG A 609 -12.00 27.30 5.52
CA ARG A 609 -11.68 27.82 4.19
C ARG A 609 -10.99 26.77 3.33
N GLU A 610 -11.12 26.93 2.03
CA GLU A 610 -10.52 26.10 1.00
C GLU A 610 -8.98 26.15 1.00
N VAL A 611 -8.35 25.03 0.62
CA VAL A 611 -6.89 24.85 0.51
C VAL A 611 -6.60 23.95 -0.68
N THR A 612 -5.70 24.36 -1.56
CA THR A 612 -5.34 23.55 -2.74
C THR A 612 -4.17 22.63 -2.45
N VAL A 613 -4.21 21.40 -2.97
CA VAL A 613 -3.05 20.48 -2.95
C VAL A 613 -2.49 20.28 -4.35
N VAL A 614 -1.19 20.44 -4.51
CA VAL A 614 -0.46 20.08 -5.76
C VAL A 614 0.38 18.84 -5.48
N TYR A 615 0.29 17.82 -6.35
CA TYR A 615 0.92 16.52 -6.09
C TYR A 615 1.31 15.74 -7.36
N GLY A 616 2.07 14.66 -7.17
CA GLY A 616 2.59 13.74 -8.21
C GLY A 616 2.23 12.26 -7.96
N HIS A 617 3.21 11.35 -8.07
CA HIS A 617 3.22 9.94 -7.61
C HIS A 617 2.36 8.89 -8.34
N THR A 618 1.22 9.26 -8.95
CA THR A 618 0.27 8.28 -9.50
C THR A 618 0.09 8.37 -11.02
N ALA A 619 1.15 8.08 -11.77
CA ALA A 619 1.20 8.05 -13.23
C ALA A 619 0.02 7.32 -13.91
N ALA A 620 -0.46 6.23 -13.29
CA ALA A 620 -1.59 5.45 -13.81
C ALA A 620 -2.90 6.25 -13.92
N ARG A 621 -3.04 7.34 -13.15
CA ARG A 621 -4.19 8.25 -13.23
C ARG A 621 -4.03 9.31 -14.32
N GLY A 622 -2.83 9.46 -14.87
CA GLY A 622 -2.50 10.55 -15.77
C GLY A 622 -2.72 11.92 -15.13
N LEU A 623 -3.05 12.90 -15.96
CA LEU A 623 -3.32 14.26 -15.51
C LEU A 623 -4.64 14.28 -14.73
N ASN A 624 -4.58 14.57 -13.42
CA ASN A 624 -5.75 14.51 -12.54
C ASN A 624 -6.01 15.88 -11.92
N ILE A 625 -6.90 16.65 -12.54
CA ILE A 625 -7.19 18.02 -12.15
C ILE A 625 -8.60 18.07 -11.56
N LYS A 626 -8.66 18.35 -10.26
CA LYS A 626 -9.90 18.62 -9.52
C LYS A 626 -9.86 20.05 -8.99
N LYS A 627 -10.98 20.53 -8.45
CA LYS A 627 -11.12 21.91 -7.96
C LYS A 627 -10.02 22.28 -6.95
N TRP A 628 -9.87 21.46 -5.93
CA TRP A 628 -8.96 21.66 -4.79
C TRP A 628 -7.73 20.75 -4.78
N SER A 629 -7.52 19.93 -5.82
CA SER A 629 -6.33 19.08 -5.93
C SER A 629 -5.83 18.97 -7.38
N LYS A 630 -4.53 19.18 -7.60
CA LYS A 630 -3.89 19.21 -8.91
C LYS A 630 -2.79 18.14 -8.98
N GLY A 631 -3.07 17.02 -9.63
CA GLY A 631 -2.16 15.90 -9.83
C GLY A 631 -1.42 16.00 -11.16
N LEU A 632 -0.08 16.14 -11.10
CA LEU A 632 0.77 16.47 -12.25
C LEU A 632 1.58 15.28 -12.80
N ASP A 633 1.57 14.12 -12.14
CA ASP A 633 2.25 12.92 -12.63
C ASP A 633 1.50 12.29 -13.80
N THR A 634 1.95 12.62 -15.00
CA THR A 634 1.43 12.09 -16.26
C THR A 634 2.21 10.89 -16.78
N GLY A 635 3.10 10.30 -15.97
CA GLY A 635 3.86 9.11 -16.35
C GLY A 635 4.98 9.38 -17.35
N CYS A 636 5.69 10.51 -17.23
CA CYS A 636 6.74 10.92 -18.18
C CYS A 636 7.79 9.83 -18.43
N VAL A 637 8.13 9.05 -17.40
CA VAL A 637 9.06 7.93 -17.48
C VAL A 637 8.61 6.79 -18.41
N HIS A 638 7.31 6.68 -18.67
CA HIS A 638 6.70 5.72 -19.59
C HIS A 638 6.56 6.30 -21.01
N ASN A 639 7.45 7.23 -21.38
CA ASN A 639 7.41 7.98 -22.63
C ASN A 639 6.13 8.82 -22.82
N LEU A 640 5.43 9.17 -21.73
CA LEU A 640 4.33 10.12 -21.77
C LEU A 640 4.83 11.56 -21.59
N ARG A 641 3.90 12.50 -21.72
CA ARG A 641 4.15 13.94 -21.63
C ARG A 641 4.60 14.30 -20.21
N LEU A 642 5.61 15.14 -20.01
CA LEU A 642 5.82 15.81 -18.72
C LEU A 642 4.87 17.02 -18.63
N THR A 643 4.29 17.25 -17.46
CA THR A 643 3.25 18.28 -17.28
C THR A 643 3.68 19.33 -16.27
N ALA A 644 3.22 20.56 -16.50
CA ALA A 644 3.35 21.66 -15.57
C ALA A 644 2.02 22.38 -15.32
N LEU A 645 1.88 22.91 -14.10
CA LEU A 645 0.89 23.93 -13.74
C LEU A 645 1.61 25.29 -13.64
N VAL A 646 1.14 26.27 -14.40
CA VAL A 646 1.74 27.61 -14.47
C VAL A 646 0.79 28.60 -13.80
N LEU A 647 1.26 29.27 -12.76
CA LEU A 647 0.50 30.32 -12.05
C LEU A 647 1.15 31.69 -12.23
N GLY A 648 0.32 32.70 -12.49
CA GLY A 648 0.74 34.09 -12.67
C GLY A 648 1.04 34.46 -14.13
N LYS A 649 1.21 35.77 -14.36
CA LYS A 649 1.48 36.33 -15.70
C LYS A 649 2.98 36.31 -16.01
N ARG A 650 3.33 36.14 -17.28
CA ARG A 650 4.73 36.18 -17.74
C ARG A 650 5.32 37.58 -17.49
N TRP A 651 6.54 37.63 -16.97
CA TRP A 651 7.25 38.88 -16.74
C TRP A 651 7.48 39.64 -18.06
N LYS A 652 7.30 40.97 -18.04
CA LYS A 652 7.53 41.88 -19.17
C LYS A 652 8.43 43.06 -18.74
N PRO A 653 9.46 43.43 -19.52
CA PRO A 653 10.26 44.63 -19.26
C PRO A 653 9.40 45.91 -19.29
N GLY A 654 9.55 46.80 -18.30
CA GLY A 654 8.87 48.10 -18.24
C GLY A 654 7.65 48.20 -17.32
N PHE A 655 7.21 47.09 -16.72
CA PHE A 655 6.06 47.09 -15.78
C PHE A 655 6.45 47.52 -14.35
N ALA A 656 7.75 47.55 -14.03
CA ALA A 656 8.25 47.76 -12.68
C ALA A 656 8.50 49.22 -12.27
N SER A 657 8.32 50.21 -13.16
CA SER A 657 8.70 51.60 -12.86
C SER A 657 7.55 52.54 -12.46
N ASN A 658 6.29 52.22 -12.78
CA ASN A 658 5.16 53.14 -12.53
C ASN A 658 3.92 52.51 -11.86
N ALA A 659 3.92 51.22 -11.52
CA ALA A 659 2.83 50.64 -10.75
C ALA A 659 3.03 50.97 -9.26
N THR A 660 2.09 51.70 -8.67
CA THR A 660 1.93 51.80 -7.21
C THR A 660 1.94 50.39 -6.61
N SER A 661 2.42 50.22 -5.37
CA SER A 661 2.54 48.88 -4.75
C SER A 661 1.23 48.07 -4.71
N THR A 662 0.10 48.74 -4.94
CA THR A 662 -1.26 48.21 -5.13
C THR A 662 -1.51 47.65 -6.53
N ASP A 663 -0.98 48.28 -7.59
CA ASP A 663 -1.25 47.90 -9.00
C ASP A 663 -0.42 46.68 -9.41
N ALA A 664 0.77 46.53 -8.85
CA ALA A 664 1.54 45.29 -8.94
C ALA A 664 0.89 44.14 -8.13
N LEU A 665 0.07 44.47 -7.13
CA LEU A 665 -0.66 43.52 -6.28
C LEU A 665 -1.85 42.92 -7.04
N ASP A 666 -2.64 43.75 -7.72
CA ASP A 666 -3.77 43.30 -8.54
C ASP A 666 -3.31 42.61 -9.83
N TYR A 667 -2.13 42.95 -10.39
CA TYR A 667 -1.64 42.30 -11.61
C TYR A 667 -0.98 40.93 -11.37
N LEU A 668 -0.36 40.73 -10.19
CA LEU A 668 0.19 39.43 -9.74
C LEU A 668 -0.88 38.54 -9.09
N MET A 669 -2.00 39.13 -8.68
CA MET A 669 -3.13 38.47 -8.02
C MET A 669 -4.49 38.87 -8.63
N GLU A 670 -4.60 38.89 -9.95
CA GLU A 670 -5.80 38.35 -10.58
C GLU A 670 -5.53 36.83 -10.69
N PRO A 671 -5.78 36.04 -9.64
CA PRO A 671 -6.17 34.67 -9.91
C PRO A 671 -7.43 34.80 -10.77
N ASP A 672 -7.50 34.08 -11.89
CA ASP A 672 -8.81 33.53 -12.22
C ASP A 672 -9.28 32.89 -10.90
N ASP A 673 -10.45 33.27 -10.38
CA ASP A 673 -11.02 32.69 -9.15
C ASP A 673 -11.16 31.14 -9.28
N GLU A 674 -10.90 30.62 -10.48
CA GLU A 674 -10.63 29.26 -10.85
C GLU A 674 -9.13 29.06 -11.14
N LEU A 675 -8.48 28.09 -10.49
CA LEU A 675 -7.12 27.63 -10.81
C LEU A 675 -7.06 26.97 -12.21
N ASP A 676 -7.35 27.75 -13.25
CA ASP A 676 -7.45 27.40 -14.66
C ASP A 676 -6.27 27.98 -15.44
N GLY A 677 -5.07 27.93 -14.84
CA GLY A 677 -3.84 28.24 -15.55
C GLY A 677 -3.68 27.40 -16.82
N ASP A 678 -3.08 27.97 -17.87
CA ASP A 678 -2.85 27.28 -19.14
C ASP A 678 -2.09 25.96 -18.95
N MET A 679 -2.81 24.84 -19.12
CA MET A 679 -2.24 23.50 -19.03
C MET A 679 -1.56 23.12 -20.34
N ILE A 680 -0.24 23.06 -20.29
CA ILE A 680 0.57 22.74 -21.46
C ILE A 680 0.96 21.25 -21.44
N THR A 681 0.36 20.44 -22.33
CA THR A 681 0.70 19.02 -22.52
C THR A 681 1.53 18.83 -23.83
N PHE A 682 2.51 17.90 -23.93
CA PHE A 682 3.22 17.55 -25.20
C PHE A 682 3.47 16.05 -25.51
N GLY A 683 3.16 15.56 -26.74
CA GLY A 683 3.28 14.16 -27.22
C GLY A 683 2.06 13.63 -28.04
N ARG A 684 2.16 13.47 -29.37
CA ARG A 684 1.04 12.90 -30.18
C ARG A 684 0.72 11.48 -29.70
N LYS A 685 -0.54 11.03 -29.85
CA LYS A 685 -0.81 9.59 -29.89
C LYS A 685 -0.02 9.02 -31.07
N GLY A 686 0.78 7.98 -30.84
CA GLY A 686 1.44 7.21 -31.88
C GLY A 686 2.85 7.69 -32.23
N HIS A 687 3.70 6.70 -32.50
CA HIS A 687 5.02 6.74 -33.14
C HIS A 687 5.41 8.07 -33.80
N ASP A 688 6.54 8.63 -33.36
CA ASP A 688 7.77 8.75 -34.16
C ASP A 688 8.96 9.14 -33.26
#